data_AF-A0A0K1ECW1-F1
#
_entry.id   AF-A0A0K1ECW1-F1
#
_cell.length_a   1.000
_cell.length_b   1.000
_cell.length_c   1.000
_cell.angle_alpha   90.00
_cell.angle_beta   90.00
_cell.angle_gamma   90.00
#
_symmetry.space_group_name_H-M   'P 1'
#
loop_
_entity.id
_entity.type
_entity.pdbx_description
1 polymer ?
#
loop_
_entity_poly.entity_id
_entity_poly.type
_entity_poly.pdbx_seq_one_letter_code
_entity_poly.pdbx_strand_id
1 'polypeptide(L)'
;MDVVSTGPVRVASRRWPSVHGTWSLAVACKVTYALLPGVSPLASEQEGLNEDDNHWDDDPVRSVYMPGDLVPYKPCADVVLVGQGFAPNRTPVASFMVRMRVGEVDKSIEVFGERSWSPEGALVEGAQVVRASLRYERAAGGPGTWNPVGVRADGPPDPYGRILLPSLQLPGQSVGRRGEPLAPVGYGPIAPSWPTRAERIRAHYGSWDPGRWFERPLPEGFDASFFNVAPGDQQVRELRDDERIVLENLHVEHAQLSTQLPGVRPRAMAERAAGRREEIALVADTLWIDTERCVCSMVWRGRISLAHPQEAGRITVGLEEPRGTGQRGKQGDAEGSGPAAPVSQSFNQAHTVLGGGDLPPLVMPFVRQGAGDAGPTKEKGHRPFPSSAMGQTQAPPFAPLAGNGGLGGLPFSAQAASPEAPPATPRPSLVYGQMFESSGASALMGKPSGATPWPQAAVAPAVVIPPAIAVPEPPVARVSFGQRAVSENMAPSPPAVSSAASASDVAAMAATYGSQAALEVASTSPTSSGSPVSAPRREPRAPGAGHYVDLLWFDVTAPRRLRAQASFASEVREPVGQGSWLSLDDELEPQQDRDRRDVLRVLGRVPSADAEGIMRAMIEAIDEEGAMAPPLVVVAGELQLFFHEVDVLKATIAVLSPLAGADKRLSEVLDAANELVASDWRCTIYAAESMTGRLREALAPSNRSILANVDRILLEQRRYQKRTLLGEKRIRAALAVEGSQTPIPCYLPEPLEAKLPLFQRFRAVLIAEARGQQDEYETNPLALIALALGRLINMPGRR
;
A
#
# COMPACT_ATOMS: atom_id res chain seq x y z
N MET A 1 -2.08 -9.49 -24.54
CA MET A 1 -1.23 -8.38 -24.98
C MET A 1 -0.46 -7.88 -23.78
N ASP A 2 0.83 -7.63 -23.96
CA ASP A 2 1.74 -7.38 -22.85
C ASP A 2 2.22 -5.93 -22.91
N VAL A 3 2.12 -5.20 -21.80
CA VAL A 3 2.51 -3.77 -21.73
C VAL A 3 3.93 -3.64 -21.19
N VAL A 4 4.77 -2.91 -21.90
CA VAL A 4 6.21 -2.79 -21.63
C VAL A 4 6.65 -1.33 -21.71
N SER A 5 7.43 -0.88 -20.73
CA SER A 5 8.04 0.46 -20.73
C SER A 5 9.40 0.43 -21.43
N THR A 6 9.68 1.41 -22.28
CA THR A 6 11.04 1.69 -22.81
C THR A 6 11.75 2.81 -22.06
N GLY A 7 11.08 3.44 -21.10
CA GLY A 7 11.57 4.62 -20.36
C GLY A 7 11.96 4.32 -18.91
N PRO A 8 11.97 5.37 -18.05
CA PRO A 8 11.99 5.20 -16.59
C PRO A 8 10.57 4.99 -16.02
N VAL A 9 9.52 5.32 -16.79
CA VAL A 9 8.12 5.32 -16.37
C VAL A 9 7.59 3.93 -16.03
N ARG A 10 6.66 3.87 -15.08
CA ARG A 10 5.92 2.65 -14.76
C ARG A 10 4.71 2.52 -15.67
N VAL A 11 4.39 1.28 -16.01
CA VAL A 11 3.23 0.91 -16.84
C VAL A 11 2.55 -0.31 -16.25
N ALA A 12 1.23 -0.35 -16.35
CA ALA A 12 0.42 -1.52 -16.04
C ALA A 12 -0.85 -1.52 -16.89
N SER A 13 -1.62 -2.60 -16.83
CA SER A 13 -2.86 -2.71 -17.62
C SER A 13 -3.85 -3.69 -17.01
N ARG A 14 -5.14 -3.34 -17.07
CA ARG A 14 -6.24 -4.19 -16.57
C ARG A 14 -7.23 -4.46 -17.71
N ARG A 15 -7.61 -5.73 -17.85
CA ARG A 15 -8.56 -6.23 -18.87
C ARG A 15 -9.96 -6.31 -18.27
N TRP A 16 -10.99 -6.00 -19.05
CA TRP A 16 -12.38 -6.27 -18.67
C TRP A 16 -13.24 -6.64 -19.89
N PRO A 17 -14.32 -7.42 -19.71
CA PRO A 17 -15.29 -7.68 -20.76
C PRO A 17 -16.26 -6.51 -20.94
N SER A 18 -16.75 -6.32 -22.15
CA SER A 18 -17.81 -5.38 -22.51
C SER A 18 -19.19 -6.03 -22.45
N VAL A 19 -20.25 -5.23 -22.32
CA VAL A 19 -21.65 -5.72 -22.40
C VAL A 19 -21.92 -6.41 -23.73
N HIS A 20 -21.22 -6.01 -24.80
CA HIS A 20 -21.34 -6.60 -26.14
C HIS A 20 -20.43 -7.84 -26.35
N GLY A 21 -19.89 -8.46 -25.29
CA GLY A 21 -19.04 -9.65 -25.36
C GLY A 21 -17.61 -9.44 -25.91
N THR A 22 -17.32 -8.25 -26.44
CA THR A 22 -15.95 -7.82 -26.78
C THR A 22 -15.11 -7.57 -25.54
N TRP A 23 -13.79 -7.51 -25.67
CA TRP A 23 -12.88 -7.25 -24.54
C TRP A 23 -12.21 -5.89 -24.68
N SER A 24 -11.90 -5.27 -23.54
CA SER A 24 -11.17 -4.00 -23.46
C SER A 24 -9.94 -4.14 -22.57
N LEU A 25 -8.91 -3.37 -22.90
CA LEU A 25 -7.68 -3.25 -22.13
C LEU A 25 -7.43 -1.76 -21.84
N ALA A 26 -7.35 -1.41 -20.55
CA ALA A 26 -6.85 -0.10 -20.13
C ALA A 26 -5.33 -0.22 -20.03
N VAL A 27 -4.62 0.72 -20.65
CA VAL A 27 -3.19 0.90 -20.53
C VAL A 27 -2.98 2.15 -19.69
N ALA A 28 -2.28 2.00 -18.57
CA ALA A 28 -1.99 3.12 -17.68
C ALA A 28 -0.49 3.27 -17.49
N CYS A 29 -0.02 4.51 -17.44
CA CYS A 29 1.37 4.91 -17.26
C CYS A 29 1.45 5.98 -16.18
N LYS A 30 2.30 5.79 -15.16
CA LYS A 30 2.54 6.80 -14.11
C LYS A 30 3.91 7.45 -14.32
N VAL A 31 3.93 8.77 -14.21
CA VAL A 31 5.12 9.62 -14.30
C VAL A 31 5.22 10.45 -13.03
N THR A 32 6.34 10.36 -12.32
CA THR A 32 6.57 11.06 -11.04
C THR A 32 7.54 12.22 -11.22
N TYR A 33 7.27 13.35 -10.57
CA TYR A 33 8.05 14.57 -10.60
C TYR A 33 8.39 15.03 -9.18
N ALA A 34 9.56 15.62 -8.99
CA ALA A 34 9.95 16.26 -7.73
C ALA A 34 9.43 17.71 -7.70
N LEU A 35 8.74 18.10 -6.62
CA LEU A 35 8.07 19.40 -6.51
C LEU A 35 9.07 20.52 -6.16
N LEU A 36 9.77 21.02 -7.18
CA LEU A 36 10.81 22.05 -7.04
C LEU A 36 10.36 23.39 -7.64
N PRO A 37 10.85 24.55 -7.15
CA PRO A 37 10.49 25.86 -7.70
C PRO A 37 10.80 26.02 -9.19
N GLY A 38 9.92 26.71 -9.92
CA GLY A 38 10.07 26.96 -11.35
C GLY A 38 9.60 25.79 -12.20
N VAL A 39 10.39 24.72 -12.27
CA VAL A 39 10.07 23.50 -13.03
C VAL A 39 10.26 22.26 -12.14
N SER A 40 9.31 21.35 -12.16
CA SER A 40 9.37 20.07 -11.45
C SER A 40 9.98 18.99 -12.37
N PRO A 41 11.25 18.60 -12.20
CA PRO A 41 11.88 17.56 -13.02
C PRO A 41 11.28 16.19 -12.71
N LEU A 42 11.51 15.21 -13.59
CA LEU A 42 11.24 13.79 -13.29
C LEU A 42 11.96 13.40 -11.99
N ALA A 43 11.24 12.77 -11.07
CA ALA A 43 11.83 12.26 -9.84
C ALA A 43 12.82 11.11 -10.14
N SER A 44 13.89 11.02 -9.35
CA SER A 44 14.90 9.95 -9.47
C SER A 44 14.33 8.55 -9.30
N GLU A 45 13.27 8.43 -8.49
CA GLU A 45 12.46 7.23 -8.34
C GLU A 45 11.07 7.48 -8.95
N GLN A 46 10.55 6.49 -9.69
CA GLN A 46 9.28 6.58 -10.40
C GLN A 46 8.25 5.64 -9.78
N GLU A 47 7.15 6.21 -9.30
CA GLU A 47 6.11 5.54 -8.51
C GLU A 47 5.42 4.40 -9.26
N GLY A 48 5.14 3.32 -8.53
CA GLY A 48 4.32 2.21 -9.02
C GLY A 48 2.91 2.68 -9.41
N LEU A 49 2.31 1.99 -10.39
CA LEU A 49 0.85 2.05 -10.51
C LEU A 49 0.24 1.29 -9.36
N ASN A 50 -0.77 1.89 -8.74
CA ASN A 50 -1.56 1.25 -7.71
C ASN A 50 -2.64 0.39 -8.38
N GLU A 51 -2.77 -0.85 -7.95
CA GLU A 51 -3.77 -1.77 -8.49
C GLU A 51 -5.17 -1.39 -7.98
N ASP A 52 -5.28 -1.12 -6.68
CA ASP A 52 -6.52 -0.84 -5.94
C ASP A 52 -6.34 0.37 -4.98
N ASP A 53 -7.33 0.78 -4.19
CA ASP A 53 -7.24 1.98 -3.32
C ASP A 53 -6.45 1.69 -2.01
N ASN A 54 -5.40 2.47 -1.69
CA ASN A 54 -4.62 2.33 -0.45
C ASN A 54 -5.11 3.29 0.64
N HIS A 55 -5.44 2.76 1.81
CA HIS A 55 -5.98 3.50 2.95
C HIS A 55 -4.90 3.88 3.98
N TRP A 56 -5.10 4.99 4.69
CA TRP A 56 -4.15 5.42 5.72
C TRP A 56 -3.99 4.37 6.82
N ASP A 57 -2.76 4.23 7.32
CA ASP A 57 -2.39 3.33 8.41
C ASP A 57 -2.79 1.85 8.11
N ASP A 58 -2.85 1.49 6.82
CA ASP A 58 -3.28 0.21 6.24
C ASP A 58 -4.67 -0.30 6.69
N ASP A 59 -5.54 0.64 7.07
CA ASP A 59 -6.85 0.37 7.68
C ASP A 59 -8.01 0.75 6.72
N PRO A 60 -8.78 -0.21 6.18
CA PRO A 60 -9.80 0.05 5.17
C PRO A 60 -11.01 0.85 5.68
N VAL A 61 -11.16 1.09 6.99
CA VAL A 61 -12.20 2.01 7.50
C VAL A 61 -11.73 3.47 7.54
N ARG A 62 -10.49 3.77 7.16
CA ARG A 62 -9.94 5.14 7.06
C ARG A 62 -10.06 5.72 5.65
N SER A 63 -9.67 6.98 5.49
CA SER A 63 -9.61 7.61 4.17
C SER A 63 -8.48 7.06 3.30
N VAL A 64 -8.68 7.10 1.98
CA VAL A 64 -7.70 6.69 0.97
C VAL A 64 -6.60 7.75 0.91
N TYR A 65 -5.34 7.34 0.75
CA TYR A 65 -4.21 8.24 0.51
C TYR A 65 -3.66 8.14 -0.92
N MET A 66 -3.63 6.94 -1.50
CA MET A 66 -3.26 6.72 -2.90
C MET A 66 -4.36 5.91 -3.60
N PRO A 67 -5.01 6.45 -4.64
CA PRO A 67 -6.10 5.77 -5.32
C PRO A 67 -5.59 4.67 -6.27
N GLY A 68 -6.48 3.78 -6.71
CA GLY A 68 -6.23 2.80 -7.76
C GLY A 68 -6.05 3.44 -9.13
N ASP A 69 -4.97 3.10 -9.82
CA ASP A 69 -4.66 3.59 -11.18
C ASP A 69 -5.23 2.69 -12.28
N LEU A 70 -5.73 1.51 -11.92
CA LEU A 70 -6.27 0.53 -12.86
C LEU A 70 -7.80 0.54 -12.84
N VAL A 71 -8.36 1.53 -13.55
CA VAL A 71 -9.79 1.74 -13.84
C VAL A 71 -10.02 1.83 -15.37
N PRO A 72 -11.26 1.72 -15.89
CA PRO A 72 -11.54 1.79 -17.34
C PRO A 72 -11.13 3.12 -17.99
N TYR A 73 -11.63 4.21 -17.44
CA TYR A 73 -11.45 5.60 -17.84
C TYR A 73 -12.10 6.50 -16.76
N LYS A 74 -11.80 7.80 -16.79
CA LYS A 74 -12.49 8.81 -15.98
C LYS A 74 -13.15 9.86 -16.90
N PRO A 75 -14.40 10.28 -16.68
CA PRO A 75 -15.02 11.37 -17.45
C PRO A 75 -14.35 12.74 -17.29
N CYS A 76 -13.80 13.03 -16.11
CA CYS A 76 -13.00 14.22 -15.80
C CYS A 76 -11.60 13.80 -15.33
N ALA A 77 -10.65 14.73 -15.33
CA ALA A 77 -9.35 14.51 -14.71
C ALA A 77 -9.37 14.90 -13.22
N ASP A 78 -8.84 14.03 -12.35
CA ASP A 78 -8.78 14.25 -10.90
C ASP A 78 -7.51 15.01 -10.49
N VAL A 79 -7.62 16.03 -9.64
CA VAL A 79 -6.48 16.58 -8.88
C VAL A 79 -6.65 16.24 -7.41
N VAL A 80 -5.76 15.47 -6.81
CA VAL A 80 -5.82 15.10 -5.37
C VAL A 80 -4.50 15.38 -4.66
N LEU A 81 -4.58 15.77 -3.39
CA LEU A 81 -3.41 16.13 -2.58
C LEU A 81 -3.50 15.52 -1.17
N VAL A 82 -2.36 15.03 -0.68
CA VAL A 82 -2.18 14.40 0.63
C VAL A 82 -0.95 14.94 1.37
N GLY A 83 -0.81 14.58 2.65
CA GLY A 83 0.31 14.99 3.52
C GLY A 83 -0.08 16.03 4.57
N GLN A 84 0.66 17.15 4.60
CA GLN A 84 0.67 18.14 5.68
C GLN A 84 0.53 19.57 5.14
N GLY A 85 -0.21 20.40 5.88
CA GLY A 85 -0.11 21.85 5.81
C GLY A 85 0.94 22.38 6.79
N PHE A 86 1.61 23.47 6.44
CA PHE A 86 2.66 24.11 7.24
C PHE A 86 2.30 25.57 7.53
N ALA A 87 2.39 26.00 8.78
CA ALA A 87 2.11 27.39 9.16
C ALA A 87 3.11 28.36 8.49
N PRO A 88 2.67 29.58 8.11
CA PRO A 88 3.54 30.61 7.55
C PRO A 88 4.82 30.79 8.37
N ASN A 89 5.97 30.87 7.70
CA ASN A 89 7.30 30.98 8.32
C ASN A 89 7.64 29.90 9.37
N ARG A 90 6.87 28.80 9.45
CA ARG A 90 6.93 27.77 10.50
C ARG A 90 6.74 28.33 11.93
N THR A 91 6.07 29.47 12.09
CA THR A 91 5.71 30.03 13.40
C THR A 91 4.43 29.38 13.96
N PRO A 92 4.34 29.08 15.28
CA PRO A 92 3.10 28.61 15.88
C PRO A 92 1.96 29.62 15.75
N VAL A 93 0.78 29.18 15.31
CA VAL A 93 -0.43 30.00 15.12
C VAL A 93 -1.69 29.25 15.54
N ALA A 94 -2.81 29.95 15.76
CA ALA A 94 -4.10 29.32 16.08
C ALA A 94 -4.78 28.68 14.85
N SER A 95 -4.70 29.33 13.70
CA SER A 95 -5.05 28.78 12.38
C SER A 95 -4.12 29.31 11.29
N PHE A 96 -4.09 28.63 10.15
CA PHE A 96 -3.50 29.12 8.90
C PHE A 96 -4.26 28.60 7.68
N MET A 97 -4.25 29.37 6.59
CA MET A 97 -4.81 28.94 5.31
C MET A 97 -3.77 28.13 4.52
N VAL A 98 -4.20 27.02 3.93
CA VAL A 98 -3.49 26.29 2.88
C VAL A 98 -4.25 26.40 1.56
N ARG A 99 -3.55 26.37 0.41
CA ARG A 99 -4.19 26.51 -0.90
C ARG A 99 -3.45 25.76 -2.00
N MET A 100 -4.21 25.02 -2.80
CA MET A 100 -3.77 24.32 -4.01
C MET A 100 -4.40 24.96 -5.25
N ARG A 101 -3.58 25.19 -6.27
CA ARG A 101 -4.00 25.65 -7.60
C ARG A 101 -3.36 24.80 -8.69
N VAL A 102 -4.19 24.22 -9.56
CA VAL A 102 -3.80 23.38 -10.71
C VAL A 102 -4.86 23.51 -11.78
N GLY A 103 -4.51 23.92 -13.00
CA GLY A 103 -5.48 24.09 -14.10
C GLY A 103 -6.69 24.97 -13.72
N GLU A 104 -7.90 24.39 -13.75
CA GLU A 104 -9.16 25.04 -13.35
C GLU A 104 -9.42 25.03 -11.83
N VAL A 105 -8.63 24.31 -11.02
CA VAL A 105 -8.77 24.22 -9.55
C VAL A 105 -8.12 25.42 -8.85
N ASP A 106 -8.87 26.07 -7.96
CA ASP A 106 -8.35 27.02 -6.96
C ASP A 106 -9.05 26.75 -5.61
N LYS A 107 -8.46 25.87 -4.79
CA LYS A 107 -9.07 25.37 -3.55
C LYS A 107 -8.23 25.72 -2.32
N SER A 108 -8.86 26.38 -1.36
CA SER A 108 -8.26 26.79 -0.08
C SER A 108 -8.98 26.10 1.08
N ILE A 109 -8.22 25.73 2.12
CA ILE A 109 -8.74 25.17 3.38
C ILE A 109 -8.13 25.96 4.53
N GLU A 110 -8.91 26.25 5.57
CA GLU A 110 -8.37 26.79 6.81
C GLU A 110 -8.08 25.67 7.81
N VAL A 111 -6.84 25.63 8.28
CA VAL A 111 -6.26 24.61 9.15
C VAL A 111 -6.09 25.20 10.53
N PHE A 112 -6.96 24.80 11.45
CA PHE A 112 -6.91 25.17 12.86
C PHE A 112 -6.02 24.20 13.65
N GLY A 113 -5.55 24.68 14.80
CA GLY A 113 -5.06 23.81 15.88
C GLY A 113 -6.15 22.86 16.39
N GLU A 114 -5.85 22.17 17.49
CA GLU A 114 -6.87 21.40 18.20
C GLU A 114 -7.87 22.36 18.87
N ARG A 115 -9.17 22.07 18.77
CA ARG A 115 -10.23 22.88 19.38
C ARG A 115 -11.33 21.96 19.90
N SER A 116 -12.00 22.34 20.97
CA SER A 116 -13.13 21.58 21.51
C SER A 116 -14.20 22.49 22.13
N TRP A 117 -15.44 22.00 22.20
CA TRP A 117 -16.45 22.58 23.09
C TRP A 117 -16.26 22.03 24.50
N SER A 118 -16.26 22.90 25.50
CA SER A 118 -16.29 22.52 26.91
C SER A 118 -17.65 21.89 27.29
N PRO A 119 -17.77 21.26 28.48
CA PRO A 119 -19.06 20.79 29.00
C PRO A 119 -20.13 21.89 29.03
N GLU A 120 -19.72 23.10 29.41
CA GLU A 120 -20.54 24.32 29.51
C GLU A 120 -20.86 24.96 28.14
N GLY A 121 -20.28 24.45 27.05
CA GLY A 121 -20.47 24.97 25.70
C GLY A 121 -19.59 26.18 25.36
N ALA A 122 -18.50 26.43 26.09
CA ALA A 122 -17.48 27.41 25.68
C ALA A 122 -16.53 26.82 24.64
N LEU A 123 -16.03 27.63 23.70
CA LEU A 123 -14.98 27.20 22.76
C LEU A 123 -13.63 27.20 23.48
N VAL A 124 -12.96 26.05 23.50
CA VAL A 124 -11.63 25.85 24.06
C VAL A 124 -10.65 25.63 22.91
N GLU A 125 -9.74 26.59 22.72
CA GLU A 125 -8.60 26.44 21.81
C GLU A 125 -7.46 25.70 22.51
N GLY A 126 -6.84 24.76 21.78
CA GLY A 126 -5.72 23.96 22.25
C GLY A 126 -4.36 24.58 21.90
N ALA A 127 -3.34 23.73 21.73
CA ALA A 127 -2.01 24.18 21.37
C ALA A 127 -1.97 24.81 19.96
N GLN A 128 -1.18 25.87 19.81
CA GLN A 128 -0.87 26.49 18.51
C GLN A 128 -0.17 25.48 17.58
N VAL A 129 -0.52 25.55 16.29
CA VAL A 129 -0.09 24.62 15.25
C VAL A 129 1.05 25.21 14.41
N VAL A 130 2.07 24.39 14.12
CA VAL A 130 3.17 24.69 13.18
C VAL A 130 3.03 23.86 11.89
N ARG A 131 2.50 22.64 12.01
CA ARG A 131 2.12 21.77 10.89
C ARG A 131 0.93 20.90 11.29
N ALA A 132 0.07 20.54 10.35
CA ALA A 132 -1.04 19.61 10.60
C ALA A 132 -1.42 18.82 9.35
N SER A 133 -1.83 17.57 9.56
CA SER A 133 -2.20 16.67 8.46
C SER A 133 -3.52 17.08 7.81
N LEU A 134 -3.58 16.89 6.50
CA LEU A 134 -4.73 17.20 5.62
C LEU A 134 -5.68 15.99 5.44
N ARG A 135 -5.50 14.97 6.28
CA ARG A 135 -6.33 13.77 6.46
C ARG A 135 -7.81 14.10 6.71
N TYR A 136 -8.72 13.37 6.06
CA TYR A 136 -10.18 13.57 6.20
C TYR A 136 -10.71 13.30 7.62
N GLU A 137 -9.98 12.51 8.41
CA GLU A 137 -10.20 12.25 9.83
C GLU A 137 -10.09 13.52 10.69
N ARG A 138 -9.56 14.63 10.13
CA ARG A 138 -9.46 15.95 10.78
C ARG A 138 -10.46 16.99 10.25
N ALA A 139 -11.27 16.62 9.26
CA ALA A 139 -12.35 17.44 8.70
C ALA A 139 -13.70 17.13 9.37
N ALA A 140 -14.71 17.96 9.13
CA ALA A 140 -16.08 17.67 9.56
C ALA A 140 -16.59 16.37 8.92
N GLY A 141 -17.42 15.61 9.64
CA GLY A 141 -18.03 14.39 9.13
C GLY A 141 -18.48 13.43 10.22
N GLY A 142 -18.19 12.15 10.02
CA GLY A 142 -18.55 11.02 10.86
C GLY A 142 -19.58 10.08 10.20
N PRO A 143 -19.88 8.93 10.83
CA PRO A 143 -20.75 7.92 10.24
C PRO A 143 -22.14 8.46 9.82
N GLY A 144 -22.56 8.12 8.60
CA GLY A 144 -23.80 8.61 7.99
C GLY A 144 -23.68 9.96 7.26
N THR A 145 -22.48 10.56 7.19
CA THR A 145 -22.22 11.81 6.43
C THR A 145 -21.41 11.57 5.16
N TRP A 146 -21.24 12.61 4.33
CA TRP A 146 -20.39 12.61 3.13
C TRP A 146 -18.89 12.32 3.41
N ASN A 147 -18.45 12.48 4.66
CA ASN A 147 -17.11 12.10 5.13
C ASN A 147 -17.27 11.12 6.31
N PRO A 148 -17.47 9.81 6.08
CA PRO A 148 -17.76 8.83 7.13
C PRO A 148 -16.72 8.76 8.26
N VAL A 149 -15.47 9.16 8.00
CA VAL A 149 -14.33 9.09 8.95
C VAL A 149 -14.05 10.40 9.70
N GLY A 150 -14.77 11.47 9.37
CA GLY A 150 -14.54 12.81 9.93
C GLY A 150 -15.00 13.02 11.38
N VAL A 151 -14.64 14.18 11.92
CA VAL A 151 -15.00 14.62 13.28
C VAL A 151 -16.47 15.07 13.32
N ARG A 152 -17.23 14.48 14.24
CA ARG A 152 -18.61 14.87 14.53
C ARG A 152 -18.68 16.10 15.45
N ALA A 153 -19.15 17.24 14.93
CA ALA A 153 -19.41 18.44 15.73
C ALA A 153 -20.58 18.27 16.75
N ASP A 154 -21.36 17.21 16.58
CA ASP A 154 -22.44 16.74 17.48
C ASP A 154 -22.07 15.43 18.22
N GLY A 155 -20.79 15.04 18.19
CA GLY A 155 -20.33 13.74 18.68
C GLY A 155 -20.53 13.50 20.18
N PRO A 156 -20.42 12.24 20.65
CA PRO A 156 -20.36 11.98 22.08
C PRO A 156 -19.15 12.70 22.69
N PRO A 157 -19.29 13.31 23.87
CA PRO A 157 -18.17 13.96 24.53
C PRO A 157 -17.12 12.94 25.01
N ASP A 158 -15.90 13.41 25.18
CA ASP A 158 -14.79 12.68 25.80
C ASP A 158 -15.01 12.46 27.32
N PRO A 159 -14.13 11.72 28.02
CA PRO A 159 -14.23 11.51 29.47
C PRO A 159 -14.15 12.80 30.33
N TYR A 160 -13.75 13.93 29.73
CA TYR A 160 -13.72 15.26 30.37
C TYR A 160 -14.93 16.13 29.97
N GLY A 161 -15.92 15.55 29.28
CA GLY A 161 -17.16 16.21 28.84
C GLY A 161 -17.01 17.10 27.60
N ARG A 162 -15.86 17.05 26.90
CA ARG A 162 -15.54 17.91 25.76
C ARG A 162 -15.95 17.28 24.42
N ILE A 163 -16.39 18.07 23.45
CA ILE A 163 -16.56 17.62 22.06
C ILE A 163 -15.44 18.20 21.19
N LEU A 164 -14.64 17.34 20.57
CA LEU A 164 -13.62 17.74 19.59
C LEU A 164 -14.25 18.41 18.37
N LEU A 165 -13.65 19.50 17.88
CA LEU A 165 -14.03 20.17 16.64
C LEU A 165 -13.10 19.78 15.47
N PRO A 166 -13.59 19.83 14.22
CA PRO A 166 -12.76 19.75 13.03
C PRO A 166 -11.60 20.76 13.06
N SER A 167 -10.41 20.30 12.67
CA SER A 167 -9.27 21.18 12.40
C SER A 167 -9.26 21.67 10.94
N LEU A 168 -9.86 20.94 10.00
CA LEU A 168 -9.99 21.36 8.59
C LEU A 168 -11.39 21.94 8.36
N GLN A 169 -11.45 23.20 7.94
CA GLN A 169 -12.72 23.92 7.65
C GLN A 169 -12.64 24.71 6.33
N LEU A 170 -13.81 25.08 5.79
CA LEU A 170 -13.88 26.06 4.71
C LEU A 170 -13.37 27.42 5.22
N PRO A 171 -12.58 28.18 4.42
CA PRO A 171 -12.07 29.48 4.84
C PRO A 171 -13.18 30.44 5.27
N GLY A 172 -13.03 31.04 6.46
CA GLY A 172 -14.05 31.93 7.03
C GLY A 172 -15.28 31.24 7.62
N GLN A 173 -15.33 29.90 7.67
CA GLN A 173 -16.39 29.18 8.37
C GLN A 173 -16.17 29.24 9.89
N SER A 174 -16.77 30.26 10.52
CA SER A 174 -16.87 30.37 11.97
C SER A 174 -17.75 29.26 12.57
N VAL A 175 -17.43 28.82 13.79
CA VAL A 175 -18.28 27.93 14.59
C VAL A 175 -18.81 28.73 15.77
N GLY A 176 -20.08 29.14 15.71
CA GLY A 176 -20.70 30.01 16.71
C GLY A 176 -21.27 29.26 17.92
N ARG A 177 -21.61 27.97 17.76
CA ARG A 177 -22.21 27.15 18.82
C ARG A 177 -21.94 25.64 18.67
N ARG A 178 -22.01 24.94 19.80
CA ARG A 178 -22.03 23.47 19.87
C ARG A 178 -23.18 22.89 19.03
N GLY A 179 -22.91 21.83 18.26
CA GLY A 179 -23.90 21.19 17.38
C GLY A 179 -24.24 21.95 16.08
N GLU A 180 -23.50 23.01 15.74
CA GLU A 180 -23.63 23.66 14.43
C GLU A 180 -23.09 22.75 13.30
N PRO A 181 -23.84 22.53 12.20
CA PRO A 181 -23.42 21.63 11.13
C PRO A 181 -22.28 22.24 10.31
N LEU A 182 -21.14 21.56 10.28
CA LEU A 182 -19.96 21.92 9.50
C LEU A 182 -19.87 21.08 8.24
N ALA A 183 -19.40 21.69 7.14
CA ALA A 183 -19.26 21.01 5.86
C ALA A 183 -17.92 20.24 5.81
N PRO A 184 -17.90 19.00 5.29
CA PRO A 184 -16.64 18.28 5.07
C PRO A 184 -15.81 19.00 4.01
N VAL A 185 -14.52 19.16 4.27
CA VAL A 185 -13.55 19.68 3.31
C VAL A 185 -12.24 18.90 3.43
N GLY A 186 -11.58 18.67 2.30
CA GLY A 186 -10.28 17.98 2.23
C GLY A 186 -9.81 17.93 0.77
N TYR A 187 -8.54 17.56 0.59
CA TYR A 187 -7.90 17.47 -0.72
C TYR A 187 -7.70 16.04 -1.25
N GLY A 188 -7.81 15.03 -0.39
CA GLY A 188 -7.47 13.65 -0.71
C GLY A 188 -8.48 12.96 -1.64
N PRO A 189 -8.18 11.72 -2.09
CA PRO A 189 -9.13 10.90 -2.83
C PRO A 189 -10.30 10.42 -1.94
N ILE A 190 -11.49 10.36 -2.53
CA ILE A 190 -12.71 9.84 -1.91
C ILE A 190 -12.79 8.32 -2.11
N ALA A 191 -13.04 7.57 -1.04
CA ALA A 191 -13.16 6.11 -1.09
C ALA A 191 -14.44 5.66 -1.83
N PRO A 192 -14.47 4.46 -2.46
CA PRO A 192 -15.59 4.00 -3.28
C PRO A 192 -16.86 3.72 -2.46
N SER A 193 -16.68 3.46 -1.16
CA SER A 193 -17.75 3.24 -0.18
C SER A 193 -18.40 4.54 0.34
N TRP A 194 -17.81 5.71 0.08
CA TRP A 194 -18.33 6.99 0.59
C TRP A 194 -19.44 7.54 -0.31
N PRO A 195 -20.46 8.23 0.24
CA PRO A 195 -21.66 8.66 -0.48
C PRO A 195 -21.41 9.27 -1.87
N THR A 196 -20.42 10.16 -2.02
CA THR A 196 -20.09 10.84 -3.30
C THR A 196 -19.81 9.89 -4.46
N ARG A 197 -19.21 8.72 -4.19
CA ARG A 197 -18.96 7.67 -5.20
C ARG A 197 -20.02 6.57 -5.12
N ALA A 198 -20.37 6.13 -3.92
CA ALA A 198 -21.40 5.14 -3.63
C ALA A 198 -22.74 5.41 -4.36
N GLU A 199 -23.19 6.67 -4.42
CA GLU A 199 -24.46 7.01 -5.05
C GLU A 199 -24.45 6.85 -6.58
N ARG A 200 -23.28 6.90 -7.23
CA ARG A 200 -23.10 6.72 -8.67
C ARG A 200 -23.45 5.31 -9.15
N ILE A 201 -23.29 4.33 -8.27
CA ILE A 201 -23.57 2.91 -8.52
C ILE A 201 -24.83 2.44 -7.80
N ARG A 202 -25.66 3.35 -7.26
CA ARG A 202 -26.79 3.00 -6.38
C ARG A 202 -27.78 2.01 -7.02
N ALA A 203 -27.98 2.09 -8.33
CA ALA A 203 -28.84 1.18 -9.11
C ALA A 203 -28.29 -0.25 -9.28
N HIS A 204 -27.03 -0.50 -8.90
CA HIS A 204 -26.32 -1.77 -9.11
C HIS A 204 -25.80 -2.41 -7.80
N TYR A 205 -26.21 -1.89 -6.62
CA TYR A 205 -25.81 -2.46 -5.34
C TYR A 205 -26.26 -3.91 -5.19
N GLY A 206 -25.34 -4.77 -4.74
CA GLY A 206 -25.57 -6.20 -4.50
C GLY A 206 -25.56 -7.08 -5.76
N SER A 207 -25.75 -6.52 -6.95
CA SER A 207 -25.64 -7.25 -8.23
C SER A 207 -24.27 -7.10 -8.90
N TRP A 208 -23.54 -6.03 -8.57
CA TRP A 208 -22.21 -5.72 -9.08
C TRP A 208 -21.24 -5.33 -7.94
N ASP A 209 -19.98 -5.77 -8.04
CA ASP A 209 -18.92 -5.53 -7.05
C ASP A 209 -17.92 -4.49 -7.60
N PRO A 210 -17.79 -3.31 -6.96
CA PRO A 210 -16.85 -2.28 -7.42
C PRO A 210 -15.38 -2.65 -7.26
N GLY A 211 -15.02 -3.53 -6.31
CA GLY A 211 -13.65 -4.02 -6.16
C GLY A 211 -13.26 -5.00 -7.26
N ARG A 212 -14.25 -5.74 -7.81
CA ARG A 212 -14.09 -6.70 -8.90
C ARG A 212 -14.66 -6.20 -10.23
N TRP A 213 -14.65 -4.88 -10.44
CA TRP A 213 -15.25 -4.22 -11.61
C TRP A 213 -14.81 -4.81 -12.95
N PHE A 214 -13.62 -5.40 -13.00
CA PHE A 214 -12.96 -5.94 -14.19
C PHE A 214 -13.29 -7.41 -14.49
N GLU A 215 -13.86 -8.16 -13.53
CA GLU A 215 -14.25 -9.57 -13.73
C GLU A 215 -15.51 -9.72 -14.59
N ARG A 216 -16.34 -8.67 -14.66
CA ARG A 216 -17.66 -8.67 -15.29
C ARG A 216 -17.86 -7.40 -16.13
N PRO A 217 -18.82 -7.38 -17.08
CA PRO A 217 -19.15 -6.15 -17.77
C PRO A 217 -19.59 -5.04 -16.80
N LEU A 218 -19.24 -3.80 -17.14
CA LEU A 218 -19.88 -2.64 -16.50
C LEU A 218 -21.40 -2.70 -16.81
N PRO A 219 -22.29 -2.51 -15.82
CA PRO A 219 -23.73 -2.53 -16.04
C PRO A 219 -24.21 -1.54 -17.10
N GLU A 220 -25.34 -1.84 -17.74
CA GLU A 220 -26.03 -0.87 -18.58
C GLU A 220 -26.50 0.32 -17.72
N GLY A 221 -26.23 1.55 -18.18
CA GLY A 221 -26.51 2.78 -17.43
C GLY A 221 -25.47 3.18 -16.37
N PHE A 222 -24.34 2.47 -16.25
CA PHE A 222 -23.31 2.74 -15.25
C PHE A 222 -22.71 4.18 -15.35
N ASP A 223 -22.81 4.95 -14.26
CA ASP A 223 -22.20 6.29 -14.16
C ASP A 223 -20.68 6.20 -13.94
N ALA A 224 -19.93 6.39 -15.03
CA ALA A 224 -18.47 6.33 -15.03
C ALA A 224 -17.78 7.37 -14.14
N SER A 225 -18.48 8.41 -13.64
CA SER A 225 -17.92 9.31 -12.62
C SER A 225 -17.68 8.63 -11.27
N PHE A 226 -18.16 7.39 -11.07
CA PHE A 226 -17.70 6.51 -9.98
C PHE A 226 -16.16 6.32 -9.94
N PHE A 227 -15.50 6.36 -11.10
CA PHE A 227 -14.05 6.20 -11.20
C PHE A 227 -13.28 7.51 -10.95
N ASN A 228 -13.94 8.67 -10.90
CA ASN A 228 -13.33 9.89 -10.40
C ASN A 228 -13.20 9.79 -8.87
N VAL A 229 -11.99 10.08 -8.36
CA VAL A 229 -11.66 10.02 -6.93
C VAL A 229 -11.52 11.41 -6.31
N ALA A 230 -11.33 12.46 -7.10
CA ALA A 230 -11.27 13.82 -6.55
C ALA A 230 -12.67 14.29 -6.11
N PRO A 231 -12.77 15.09 -5.04
CA PRO A 231 -13.92 15.96 -4.79
C PRO A 231 -14.34 16.75 -6.05
N GLY A 232 -15.63 17.06 -6.19
CA GLY A 232 -16.16 17.70 -7.40
C GLY A 232 -15.59 19.10 -7.70
N ASP A 233 -15.06 19.79 -6.68
CA ASP A 233 -14.34 21.07 -6.80
C ASP A 233 -12.84 20.91 -7.14
N GLN A 234 -12.40 19.68 -7.40
CA GLN A 234 -11.05 19.28 -7.76
C GLN A 234 -10.99 18.44 -9.06
N GLN A 235 -12.11 18.32 -9.77
CA GLN A 235 -12.18 17.66 -11.08
C GLN A 235 -12.06 18.70 -12.18
N VAL A 236 -11.08 18.55 -13.07
CA VAL A 236 -10.83 19.44 -14.22
C VAL A 236 -11.14 18.72 -15.54
N ARG A 237 -11.29 19.49 -16.63
CA ARG A 237 -11.57 18.92 -17.95
C ARG A 237 -10.41 18.14 -18.56
N GLU A 238 -9.18 18.60 -18.35
CA GLU A 238 -7.96 18.05 -18.91
C GLU A 238 -6.77 18.47 -18.02
N LEU A 239 -5.76 17.62 -17.91
CA LEU A 239 -4.45 17.94 -17.31
C LEU A 239 -3.39 17.99 -18.40
N ARG A 240 -2.49 18.97 -18.34
CA ARG A 240 -1.42 19.12 -19.34
C ARG A 240 -0.12 18.41 -18.95
N ASP A 241 0.68 18.07 -19.96
CA ASP A 241 2.07 17.66 -19.77
C ASP A 241 2.96 18.82 -19.24
N ASP A 242 2.55 20.08 -19.47
CA ASP A 242 3.16 21.31 -18.95
C ASP A 242 2.36 21.99 -17.82
N GLU A 243 1.51 21.24 -17.09
CA GLU A 243 0.57 21.82 -16.11
C GLU A 243 1.24 22.68 -15.04
N ARG A 244 0.62 23.81 -14.69
CA ARG A 244 1.14 24.72 -13.66
C ARG A 244 0.53 24.41 -12.30
N ILE A 245 1.41 24.24 -11.31
CA ILE A 245 1.06 23.91 -9.94
C ILE A 245 1.49 25.05 -9.00
N VAL A 246 0.58 25.57 -8.19
CA VAL A 246 0.90 26.51 -7.10
C VAL A 246 0.36 25.98 -5.76
N LEU A 247 1.23 25.92 -4.77
CA LEU A 247 1.01 25.34 -3.44
C LEU A 247 1.40 26.37 -2.38
N GLU A 248 0.42 26.97 -1.71
CA GLU A 248 0.60 27.93 -0.62
C GLU A 248 0.44 27.22 0.72
N ASN A 249 1.43 27.34 1.61
CA ASN A 249 1.52 26.65 2.91
C ASN A 249 1.43 25.11 2.84
N LEU A 250 1.84 24.54 1.69
CA LEU A 250 1.75 23.11 1.34
C LEU A 250 3.11 22.52 0.92
N HIS A 251 4.23 23.16 1.30
CA HIS A 251 5.58 22.65 1.08
C HIS A 251 6.46 22.97 2.30
N VAL A 252 7.28 22.01 2.75
CA VAL A 252 8.04 22.12 4.02
C VAL A 252 9.07 23.26 4.02
N GLU A 253 9.61 23.61 2.85
CA GLU A 253 10.62 24.68 2.70
C GLU A 253 10.07 26.00 2.14
N HIS A 254 8.86 26.00 1.56
CA HIS A 254 8.37 27.11 0.74
C HIS A 254 6.94 27.49 1.12
N ALA A 255 6.77 28.68 1.70
CA ALA A 255 5.44 29.22 2.06
C ALA A 255 4.54 29.42 0.82
N GLN A 256 5.13 29.64 -0.37
CA GLN A 256 4.47 29.45 -1.65
C GLN A 256 5.47 28.78 -2.61
N LEU A 257 5.13 27.57 -3.06
CA LEU A 257 5.80 26.92 -4.18
C LEU A 257 4.98 27.22 -5.46
N SER A 258 5.62 27.81 -6.47
CA SER A 258 5.08 27.89 -7.82
C SER A 258 5.99 27.11 -8.76
N THR A 259 5.43 26.15 -9.49
CA THR A 259 6.18 25.25 -10.39
C THR A 259 5.34 24.86 -11.61
N GLN A 260 5.99 24.25 -12.59
CA GLN A 260 5.40 23.76 -13.82
C GLN A 260 5.92 22.35 -14.14
N LEU A 261 5.07 21.49 -14.68
CA LEU A 261 5.48 20.19 -15.21
C LEU A 261 6.31 20.38 -16.51
N PRO A 262 7.21 19.45 -16.86
CA PRO A 262 8.25 19.71 -17.86
C PRO A 262 7.83 19.46 -19.31
N GLY A 263 6.53 19.36 -19.65
CA GLY A 263 6.07 19.08 -21.01
C GLY A 263 6.36 17.66 -21.50
N VAL A 264 6.57 16.72 -20.57
CA VAL A 264 7.00 15.34 -20.86
C VAL A 264 5.78 14.42 -20.99
N ARG A 265 5.57 13.86 -22.19
CA ARG A 265 4.36 13.10 -22.53
C ARG A 265 4.65 11.64 -22.83
N PRO A 266 3.97 10.68 -22.17
CA PRO A 266 3.96 9.28 -22.58
C PRO A 266 3.23 9.06 -23.92
N ARG A 267 3.82 8.24 -24.80
CA ARG A 267 3.14 7.65 -25.97
C ARG A 267 3.09 6.14 -25.83
N ALA A 268 1.97 5.53 -26.22
CA ALA A 268 1.78 4.09 -26.27
C ALA A 268 1.56 3.61 -27.71
N MET A 269 2.34 2.63 -28.16
CA MET A 269 2.23 2.00 -29.47
C MET A 269 1.91 0.52 -29.30
N ALA A 270 0.75 0.09 -29.80
CA ALA A 270 0.36 -1.31 -29.82
C ALA A 270 0.78 -1.99 -31.13
N GLU A 271 1.36 -3.17 -31.03
CA GLU A 271 1.74 -4.05 -32.14
C GLU A 271 1.05 -5.40 -31.96
N ARG A 272 0.11 -5.71 -32.86
CA ARG A 272 -0.66 -6.97 -32.83
C ARG A 272 0.07 -8.07 -33.60
N ALA A 273 -0.26 -9.34 -33.33
CA ALA A 273 0.39 -10.50 -33.96
C ALA A 273 0.43 -10.48 -35.51
N ALA A 274 -0.51 -9.80 -36.17
CA ALA A 274 -0.52 -9.59 -37.62
C ALA A 274 0.40 -8.46 -38.13
N GLY A 275 1.35 -7.97 -37.31
CA GLY A 275 2.23 -6.82 -37.63
C GLY A 275 1.52 -5.46 -37.64
N ARG A 276 0.20 -5.43 -37.39
CA ARG A 276 -0.60 -4.20 -37.37
C ARG A 276 -0.21 -3.34 -36.17
N ARG A 277 0.31 -2.15 -36.43
CA ARG A 277 0.66 -1.14 -35.42
C ARG A 277 -0.43 -0.08 -35.32
N GLU A 278 -0.75 0.36 -34.10
CA GLU A 278 -1.69 1.45 -33.82
C GLU A 278 -1.27 2.24 -32.56
N GLU A 279 -1.34 3.57 -32.63
CA GLU A 279 -1.07 4.43 -31.47
C GLU A 279 -2.28 4.44 -30.53
N ILE A 280 -2.05 4.16 -29.25
CA ILE A 280 -3.06 4.32 -28.20
C ILE A 280 -2.93 5.74 -27.66
N ALA A 281 -3.97 6.55 -27.89
CA ALA A 281 -4.06 7.87 -27.29
C ALA A 281 -4.08 7.76 -25.76
N LEU A 282 -3.02 8.30 -25.13
CA LEU A 282 -2.94 8.47 -23.68
C LEU A 282 -3.38 9.89 -23.29
N VAL A 283 -4.23 9.97 -22.27
CA VAL A 283 -4.78 11.20 -21.69
C VAL A 283 -4.40 11.24 -20.21
N ALA A 284 -3.92 12.39 -19.71
CA ALA A 284 -3.68 12.59 -18.29
C ALA A 284 -5.02 12.80 -17.55
N ASP A 285 -5.35 11.90 -16.62
CA ASP A 285 -6.65 11.93 -15.93
C ASP A 285 -6.56 11.88 -14.39
N THR A 286 -5.34 11.85 -13.84
CA THR A 286 -5.11 11.93 -12.39
C THR A 286 -3.78 12.63 -12.13
N LEU A 287 -3.79 13.72 -11.36
CA LEU A 287 -2.61 14.29 -10.71
C LEU A 287 -2.74 14.07 -9.20
N TRP A 288 -1.79 13.33 -8.63
CA TRP A 288 -1.68 13.07 -7.21
C TRP A 288 -0.47 13.80 -6.63
N ILE A 289 -0.66 14.57 -5.55
CA ILE A 289 0.36 15.42 -4.93
C ILE A 289 0.61 14.97 -3.48
N ASP A 290 1.87 14.70 -3.13
CA ASP A 290 2.29 14.44 -1.76
C ASP A 290 3.16 15.60 -1.24
N THR A 291 2.62 16.31 -0.25
CA THR A 291 3.24 17.50 0.36
C THR A 291 4.25 17.18 1.45
N GLU A 292 4.29 15.93 1.95
CA GLU A 292 5.26 15.49 2.95
C GLU A 292 6.48 14.84 2.27
N ARG A 293 6.26 14.11 1.17
CA ARG A 293 7.30 13.55 0.30
C ARG A 293 7.80 14.50 -0.80
N CYS A 294 7.16 15.65 -0.97
CA CYS A 294 7.50 16.69 -1.95
C CYS A 294 7.58 16.17 -3.40
N VAL A 295 6.62 15.34 -3.79
CA VAL A 295 6.48 14.77 -5.14
C VAL A 295 5.06 14.90 -5.67
N CYS A 296 4.91 14.91 -6.98
CA CYS A 296 3.61 14.67 -7.62
C CYS A 296 3.73 13.57 -8.68
N SER A 297 2.65 12.83 -8.91
CA SER A 297 2.56 11.80 -9.94
C SER A 297 1.36 12.05 -10.84
N MET A 298 1.60 12.04 -12.15
CA MET A 298 0.58 12.15 -13.18
C MET A 298 0.34 10.79 -13.83
N VAL A 299 -0.93 10.41 -13.92
CA VAL A 299 -1.39 9.14 -14.48
C VAL A 299 -2.01 9.38 -15.84
N TRP A 300 -1.41 8.73 -16.83
CA TRP A 300 -1.81 8.76 -18.24
C TRP A 300 -2.50 7.46 -18.59
N ARG A 301 -3.76 7.53 -19.04
CA ARG A 301 -4.58 6.36 -19.34
C ARG A 301 -5.04 6.36 -20.80
N GLY A 302 -5.05 5.19 -21.40
CA GLY A 302 -5.60 4.92 -22.73
C GLY A 302 -6.33 3.58 -22.77
N ARG A 303 -7.06 3.34 -23.86
CA ARG A 303 -7.89 2.14 -24.03
C ARG A 303 -7.69 1.53 -25.40
N ILE A 304 -7.72 0.21 -25.48
CA ILE A 304 -7.64 -0.55 -26.74
C ILE A 304 -8.61 -1.74 -26.69
N SER A 305 -9.37 -1.94 -27.77
CA SER A 305 -10.29 -3.08 -27.89
C SER A 305 -9.55 -4.35 -28.29
N LEU A 306 -9.91 -5.46 -27.66
CA LEU A 306 -9.39 -6.80 -27.92
C LEU A 306 -10.48 -7.68 -28.52
N ALA A 307 -10.11 -8.56 -29.45
CA ALA A 307 -11.00 -9.56 -30.02
C ALA A 307 -11.34 -10.67 -29.02
N HIS A 308 -10.39 -11.02 -28.14
CA HIS A 308 -10.55 -12.03 -27.07
C HIS A 308 -9.57 -11.74 -25.91
N PRO A 309 -9.78 -12.25 -24.68
CA PRO A 309 -9.03 -11.80 -23.50
C PRO A 309 -7.53 -12.15 -23.51
N GLN A 310 -7.12 -13.10 -24.33
CA GLN A 310 -5.73 -13.56 -24.52
C GLN A 310 -5.13 -13.10 -25.87
N GLU A 311 -5.67 -12.06 -26.51
CA GLU A 311 -5.15 -11.61 -27.81
C GLU A 311 -3.64 -11.28 -27.76
N ALA A 312 -2.88 -11.84 -28.69
CA ALA A 312 -1.42 -11.73 -28.75
C ALA A 312 -0.97 -10.40 -29.39
N GLY A 313 -0.03 -9.74 -28.73
CA GLY A 313 0.52 -8.45 -29.14
C GLY A 313 1.28 -7.77 -28.00
N ARG A 314 2.05 -6.73 -28.33
CA ARG A 314 2.87 -5.96 -27.39
C ARG A 314 2.46 -4.49 -27.43
N ILE A 315 2.35 -3.86 -26.28
CA ILE A 315 2.12 -2.42 -26.16
C ILE A 315 3.36 -1.80 -25.55
N THR A 316 4.01 -0.93 -26.30
CA THR A 316 5.26 -0.29 -25.89
C THR A 316 4.95 1.15 -25.50
N VAL A 317 5.30 1.54 -24.27
CA VAL A 317 5.12 2.91 -23.78
C VAL A 317 6.48 3.56 -23.54
N GLY A 318 6.68 4.74 -24.08
CA GLY A 318 7.88 5.55 -23.87
C GLY A 318 7.53 7.02 -23.62
N LEU A 319 8.47 7.76 -23.06
CA LEU A 319 8.37 9.22 -22.98
C LEU A 319 8.83 9.84 -24.30
N GLU A 320 8.04 10.77 -24.84
CA GLU A 320 8.54 11.77 -25.77
C GLU A 320 8.93 13.02 -24.95
N GLU A 321 10.17 13.47 -25.11
CA GLU A 321 10.59 14.78 -24.58
C GLU A 321 9.87 15.91 -25.36
N PRO A 322 9.57 17.05 -24.73
CA PRO A 322 8.94 18.17 -25.42
C PRO A 322 9.81 18.58 -26.61
N ARG A 323 9.30 18.39 -27.83
CA ARG A 323 9.98 18.81 -29.05
C ARG A 323 10.15 20.32 -29.00
N GLY A 324 11.37 20.78 -28.74
CA GLY A 324 11.69 22.19 -28.66
C GLY A 324 11.18 22.96 -29.87
N THR A 325 10.70 24.19 -29.65
CA THR A 325 10.07 25.04 -30.67
C THR A 325 11.09 25.59 -31.69
N GLY A 326 11.72 24.69 -32.43
CA GLY A 326 12.79 24.96 -33.39
C GLY A 326 12.69 24.06 -34.62
N GLN A 327 12.58 24.69 -35.78
CA GLN A 327 12.71 24.10 -37.13
C GLN A 327 11.80 22.90 -37.45
N ARG A 328 10.65 23.23 -38.04
CA ARG A 328 9.94 22.36 -39.00
C ARG A 328 10.76 22.24 -40.29
N GLY A 329 11.91 21.56 -40.21
CA GLY A 329 12.78 21.27 -41.36
C GLY A 329 12.00 20.49 -42.43
N LYS A 330 12.16 20.88 -43.70
CA LYS A 330 11.49 20.20 -44.81
C LYS A 330 12.08 18.81 -44.99
N GLN A 331 11.22 17.80 -45.05
CA GLN A 331 11.56 16.53 -45.67
C GLN A 331 11.77 16.78 -47.17
N GLY A 332 12.93 16.37 -47.69
CA GLY A 332 13.33 16.56 -49.08
C GLY A 332 14.54 15.70 -49.37
N ASP A 333 14.51 15.00 -50.50
CA ASP A 333 15.37 13.86 -50.79
C ASP A 333 16.74 14.28 -51.36
N ALA A 334 17.81 13.62 -50.91
CA ALA A 334 19.08 13.53 -51.62
C ALA A 334 19.93 12.35 -51.11
N GLU A 335 20.39 11.49 -52.01
CA GLU A 335 21.47 10.54 -51.77
C GLU A 335 22.83 11.21 -52.06
N GLY A 336 23.94 10.73 -51.46
CA GLY A 336 25.29 11.03 -51.99
C GLY A 336 26.46 11.05 -51.01
N SER A 337 27.34 10.05 -51.13
CA SER A 337 28.80 10.04 -50.87
C SER A 337 29.40 10.66 -49.59
N GLY A 338 30.23 9.86 -48.88
CA GLY A 338 31.30 10.36 -47.99
C GLY A 338 32.60 10.67 -48.76
N PRO A 339 33.82 10.53 -48.17
CA PRO A 339 34.16 10.02 -46.83
C PRO A 339 35.26 10.85 -46.06
N ALA A 340 35.89 10.23 -45.03
CA ALA A 340 37.11 10.67 -44.32
C ALA A 340 37.00 11.89 -43.36
N ALA A 341 37.81 12.07 -42.30
CA ALA A 341 38.70 11.19 -41.52
C ALA A 341 39.02 11.86 -40.15
N PRO A 342 39.54 11.14 -39.12
CA PRO A 342 39.66 11.68 -37.74
C PRO A 342 41.05 12.22 -37.37
N VAL A 343 41.10 13.06 -36.33
CA VAL A 343 42.21 13.36 -35.39
C VAL A 343 41.67 14.43 -34.42
N SER A 344 41.98 14.57 -33.13
CA SER A 344 42.55 13.79 -32.01
C SER A 344 42.93 14.84 -30.94
N GLN A 345 43.00 14.47 -29.66
CA GLN A 345 43.65 15.24 -28.56
C GLN A 345 42.98 16.58 -28.14
N SER A 346 43.10 17.06 -26.90
CA SER A 346 43.78 16.49 -25.72
C SER A 346 43.14 16.90 -24.38
N PHE A 347 43.58 16.25 -23.30
CA PHE A 347 43.27 16.59 -21.91
C PHE A 347 43.79 17.99 -21.51
N ASN A 348 43.13 18.65 -20.56
CA ASN A 348 43.77 18.89 -19.26
C ASN A 348 42.79 19.27 -18.13
N GLN A 349 42.87 18.50 -17.04
CA GLN A 349 42.67 18.95 -15.66
C GLN A 349 43.90 19.79 -15.26
N ALA A 350 43.95 20.58 -14.18
CA ALA A 350 42.99 21.26 -13.30
C ALA A 350 43.84 22.20 -12.42
N HIS A 351 43.27 23.04 -11.53
CA HIS A 351 43.96 23.46 -10.29
C HIS A 351 42.97 24.05 -9.26
N THR A 352 43.27 23.82 -7.98
CA THR A 352 42.46 24.24 -6.81
C THR A 352 43.30 25.14 -5.91
N VAL A 353 42.72 26.23 -5.39
CA VAL A 353 43.30 27.05 -4.29
C VAL A 353 42.18 27.46 -3.31
N LEU A 354 42.52 27.68 -2.04
CA LEU A 354 41.62 27.91 -0.90
C LEU A 354 41.60 29.38 -0.44
N GLY A 355 40.48 29.78 0.19
CA GLY A 355 40.32 31.03 0.97
C GLY A 355 39.94 32.27 0.14
N GLY A 356 39.24 33.28 0.68
CA GLY A 356 38.59 33.36 2.00
C GLY A 356 38.55 34.81 2.54
N GLY A 357 37.37 35.34 2.88
CA GLY A 357 37.22 36.63 3.56
C GLY A 357 36.13 37.57 3.00
N ASP A 358 35.08 37.76 3.80
CA ASP A 358 34.23 38.97 4.00
C ASP A 358 33.48 39.72 2.87
N LEU A 359 32.43 40.40 3.36
CA LEU A 359 31.33 41.16 2.71
C LEU A 359 31.75 42.65 2.47
N PRO A 360 30.97 43.57 1.81
CA PRO A 360 29.50 43.69 1.86
C PRO A 360 28.84 44.26 0.54
N PRO A 361 27.77 45.11 0.49
CA PRO A 361 26.64 44.82 -0.41
C PRO A 361 26.28 45.91 -1.47
N LEU A 362 25.44 45.54 -2.43
CA LEU A 362 24.70 46.43 -3.34
C LEU A 362 23.20 46.10 -3.24
N VAL A 363 22.38 46.86 -2.52
CA VAL A 363 21.80 48.19 -2.87
C VAL A 363 20.77 48.10 -4.00
N MET A 364 19.49 48.17 -3.61
CA MET A 364 18.31 48.26 -4.47
C MET A 364 17.87 49.74 -4.63
N PRO A 365 17.30 50.15 -5.78
CA PRO A 365 16.63 51.45 -5.93
C PRO A 365 15.24 51.54 -5.25
N PHE A 366 14.78 52.76 -4.98
CA PHE A 366 13.51 53.13 -4.32
C PHE A 366 12.24 52.78 -5.13
N VAL A 367 11.00 52.61 -4.62
CA VAL A 367 10.27 52.93 -3.34
C VAL A 367 9.45 54.24 -3.31
N ARG A 368 8.14 54.13 -2.95
CA ARG A 368 7.10 55.18 -2.65
C ARG A 368 6.59 56.00 -3.87
N GLN A 369 5.39 56.62 -3.91
CA GLN A 369 4.11 56.67 -3.13
C GLN A 369 3.03 57.31 -4.07
N GLY A 370 1.70 57.27 -3.89
CA GLY A 370 0.78 56.63 -2.93
C GLY A 370 -0.62 57.32 -2.95
N ALA A 371 -1.68 56.62 -2.46
CA ALA A 371 -3.06 57.11 -2.17
C ALA A 371 -3.96 57.64 -3.32
N GLY A 372 -5.30 57.52 -3.17
CA GLY A 372 -6.29 58.23 -4.00
C GLY A 372 -7.62 57.48 -4.29
N ASP A 373 -8.73 58.00 -3.77
CA ASP A 373 -10.12 57.52 -3.78
C ASP A 373 -10.85 57.10 -5.09
N ALA A 374 -11.97 56.38 -4.88
CA ALA A 374 -13.26 56.41 -5.61
C ALA A 374 -13.38 56.01 -7.10
N GLY A 375 -14.55 55.41 -7.43
CA GLY A 375 -15.12 55.35 -8.79
C GLY A 375 -16.28 56.36 -8.97
N PRO A 376 -17.23 56.18 -9.92
CA PRO A 376 -17.41 55.04 -10.84
C PRO A 376 -17.88 55.37 -12.29
N THR A 377 -18.12 54.32 -13.11
CA THR A 377 -19.01 54.22 -14.31
C THR A 377 -18.72 54.92 -15.67
N LYS A 378 -19.23 54.26 -16.74
CA LYS A 378 -19.66 54.78 -18.08
C LYS A 378 -18.55 55.17 -19.11
N GLU A 379 -18.73 55.04 -20.45
CA GLU A 379 -19.73 54.37 -21.32
C GLU A 379 -19.20 54.25 -22.79
N LYS A 380 -19.82 53.40 -23.64
CA LYS A 380 -19.72 53.33 -25.14
C LYS A 380 -18.36 52.87 -25.75
N GLY A 381 -18.30 52.25 -26.94
CA GLY A 381 -19.39 51.63 -27.73
C GLY A 381 -19.06 51.30 -29.21
N HIS A 382 -19.85 50.38 -29.79
CA HIS A 382 -20.04 50.05 -31.22
C HIS A 382 -19.02 49.13 -31.98
N ARG A 383 -19.53 48.56 -33.09
CA ARG A 383 -18.97 47.45 -33.91
C ARG A 383 -18.57 47.95 -35.32
N PRO A 384 -18.07 47.07 -36.22
CA PRO A 384 -19.02 46.44 -37.16
C PRO A 384 -18.85 44.92 -37.39
N PHE A 385 -19.78 44.38 -38.18
CA PHE A 385 -19.99 42.97 -38.60
C PHE A 385 -19.55 42.80 -40.08
N PRO A 386 -19.42 41.57 -40.66
CA PRO A 386 -20.54 40.70 -41.01
C PRO A 386 -20.33 39.18 -40.80
N SER A 387 -21.38 38.40 -41.11
CA SER A 387 -21.48 36.94 -40.95
C SER A 387 -22.48 36.36 -41.97
N SER A 388 -22.42 35.05 -42.21
CA SER A 388 -23.38 34.24 -42.99
C SER A 388 -23.48 32.85 -42.33
N ALA A 389 -24.63 32.46 -41.76
CA ALA A 389 -25.70 31.65 -42.38
C ALA A 389 -25.31 30.17 -42.63
N MET A 390 -26.05 29.11 -42.24
CA MET A 390 -27.35 28.90 -41.53
C MET A 390 -27.36 27.46 -40.93
N GLY A 391 -28.26 27.02 -40.04
CA GLY A 391 -29.31 27.74 -39.29
C GLY A 391 -30.51 26.89 -38.83
N GLN A 392 -30.78 26.85 -37.51
CA GLN A 392 -32.03 26.49 -36.81
C GLN A 392 -32.53 25.02 -36.70
N THR A 393 -32.82 24.61 -35.46
CA THR A 393 -34.16 24.14 -35.02
C THR A 393 -34.37 24.53 -33.54
N GLN A 394 -35.60 24.47 -33.01
CA GLN A 394 -36.03 25.22 -31.81
C GLN A 394 -36.44 24.33 -30.62
N ALA A 395 -36.45 24.92 -29.42
CA ALA A 395 -37.11 24.42 -28.21
C ALA A 395 -37.99 25.53 -27.58
N PRO A 396 -39.15 25.21 -26.97
CA PRO A 396 -40.07 26.21 -26.41
C PRO A 396 -39.80 26.56 -24.93
N PRO A 397 -40.09 27.79 -24.49
CA PRO A 397 -40.10 28.19 -23.07
C PRO A 397 -41.52 28.21 -22.48
N PHE A 398 -41.65 28.31 -21.15
CA PHE A 398 -42.62 29.21 -20.49
C PHE A 398 -42.27 29.45 -19.01
N ALA A 399 -42.96 30.42 -18.37
CA ALA A 399 -42.58 31.08 -17.12
C ALA A 399 -43.61 30.82 -15.98
N PRO A 400 -43.37 31.25 -14.72
CA PRO A 400 -44.08 30.74 -13.54
C PRO A 400 -45.43 31.43 -13.25
N LEU A 401 -46.19 30.84 -12.32
CA LEU A 401 -47.47 31.33 -11.78
C LEU A 401 -47.43 31.40 -10.24
N ALA A 402 -48.24 32.27 -9.65
CA ALA A 402 -48.30 32.50 -8.20
C ALA A 402 -49.72 32.83 -7.71
N GLY A 403 -49.99 32.55 -6.43
CA GLY A 403 -51.22 32.92 -5.71
C GLY A 403 -51.79 31.79 -4.83
N ASN A 404 -52.51 32.04 -3.74
CA ASN A 404 -52.75 33.32 -3.05
C ASN A 404 -53.30 33.11 -1.61
N GLY A 405 -53.13 34.10 -0.73
CA GLY A 405 -53.80 34.23 0.58
C GLY A 405 -53.03 33.65 1.80
N GLY A 406 -53.09 34.25 2.99
CA GLY A 406 -53.67 35.56 3.35
C GLY A 406 -53.75 35.83 4.87
N LEU A 407 -54.03 37.09 5.24
CA LEU A 407 -54.24 37.64 6.61
C LEU A 407 -52.96 37.77 7.50
N GLY A 408 -52.83 38.84 8.31
CA GLY A 408 -51.74 38.88 9.31
C GLY A 408 -51.38 40.16 10.12
N GLY A 409 -51.64 41.38 9.67
CA GLY A 409 -51.51 42.60 10.51
C GLY A 409 -50.12 43.23 10.76
N LEU A 410 -50.06 44.55 10.61
CA LEU A 410 -49.13 45.52 11.24
C LEU A 410 -49.94 46.32 12.30
N PRO A 411 -49.42 47.26 13.15
CA PRO A 411 -48.08 47.89 13.24
C PRO A 411 -47.41 47.68 14.65
N PHE A 412 -46.25 48.21 15.03
CA PHE A 412 -45.86 49.63 15.18
C PHE A 412 -44.33 49.86 15.33
N SER A 413 -43.90 51.10 15.12
CA SER A 413 -42.55 51.63 15.43
C SER A 413 -42.40 52.02 16.90
N ALA A 414 -41.17 52.03 17.44
CA ALA A 414 -40.48 53.27 17.87
C ALA A 414 -39.21 53.04 18.74
N GLN A 415 -38.26 53.98 18.57
CA GLN A 415 -37.28 54.49 19.54
C GLN A 415 -36.19 53.57 20.14
N ALA A 416 -35.06 54.22 20.43
CA ALA A 416 -33.89 53.67 21.09
C ALA A 416 -33.62 54.45 22.39
N ALA A 417 -33.03 53.78 23.38
CA ALA A 417 -32.37 54.42 24.51
C ALA A 417 -31.30 53.49 25.11
N SER A 418 -30.16 54.07 25.49
CA SER A 418 -29.24 53.50 26.49
C SER A 418 -29.23 54.46 27.68
N PRO A 419 -29.37 53.93 28.90
CA PRO A 419 -28.39 54.18 29.97
C PRO A 419 -27.84 52.83 30.51
N GLU A 420 -26.54 52.67 30.77
CA GLU A 420 -25.76 53.20 31.91
C GLU A 420 -25.77 52.24 33.12
N ALA A 421 -24.63 52.12 33.83
CA ALA A 421 -24.40 51.12 34.87
C ALA A 421 -23.90 51.73 36.18
N PRO A 422 -24.33 51.19 37.33
CA PRO A 422 -23.50 51.15 38.54
C PRO A 422 -23.71 49.84 39.36
N PRO A 423 -23.16 49.69 40.57
CA PRO A 423 -21.73 49.58 40.87
C PRO A 423 -21.39 48.33 41.74
N ALA A 424 -20.10 48.08 41.98
CA ALA A 424 -19.64 46.97 42.85
C ALA A 424 -19.54 47.36 44.34
N THR A 425 -19.73 46.39 45.25
CA THR A 425 -19.32 46.48 46.67
C THR A 425 -18.69 45.16 47.19
N PRO A 426 -17.85 45.17 48.26
CA PRO A 426 -16.88 44.08 48.51
C PRO A 426 -16.96 43.42 49.91
N ARG A 427 -16.22 42.30 50.12
CA ARG A 427 -15.55 41.81 51.37
C ARG A 427 -15.39 40.27 51.38
N PRO A 428 -14.59 39.66 52.29
CA PRO A 428 -13.41 40.17 53.02
C PRO A 428 -12.16 39.24 52.88
N SER A 429 -11.07 39.58 53.57
CA SER A 429 -9.86 38.74 53.67
C SER A 429 -9.30 38.66 55.10
N LEU A 430 -8.95 37.46 55.55
CA LEU A 430 -8.17 37.10 56.75
C LEU A 430 -7.58 35.68 56.49
N VAL A 431 -6.47 35.18 57.04
CA VAL A 431 -5.14 35.67 57.49
C VAL A 431 -4.51 34.53 58.31
N TYR A 432 -3.40 33.97 57.82
CA TYR A 432 -2.28 33.28 58.50
C TYR A 432 -2.43 32.11 59.51
N GLY A 433 -1.37 31.27 59.58
CA GLY A 433 -1.18 30.16 60.55
C GLY A 433 -0.87 28.80 59.89
N GLN A 434 0.26 28.57 59.19
CA GLN A 434 1.66 28.46 59.65
C GLN A 434 2.02 27.19 60.47
N MET A 435 2.92 26.36 59.91
CA MET A 435 3.79 25.33 60.52
C MET A 435 3.17 24.08 61.20
N PHE A 436 3.56 22.87 60.73
CA PHE A 436 4.68 22.12 61.34
C PHE A 436 5.20 21.00 60.41
N GLU A 437 6.42 20.51 60.67
CA GLU A 437 7.12 19.45 59.91
C GLU A 437 7.28 18.14 60.70
N SER A 438 7.39 17.00 60.00
CA SER A 438 8.02 15.69 60.35
C SER A 438 7.26 14.57 59.61
N SER A 439 7.83 13.57 58.93
CA SER A 439 9.11 12.82 59.03
C SER A 439 9.14 11.79 60.16
N GLY A 440 9.26 10.50 59.82
CA GLY A 440 9.38 9.39 60.78
C GLY A 440 8.97 8.04 60.19
N ALA A 441 9.89 7.08 60.15
CA ALA A 441 9.70 5.81 59.44
C ALA A 441 9.38 4.61 60.37
N SER A 442 8.56 3.69 59.83
CA SER A 442 8.68 2.22 59.94
C SER A 442 8.50 1.47 61.29
N ALA A 443 7.89 0.29 61.13
CA ALA A 443 8.22 -1.00 61.78
C ALA A 443 7.34 -1.59 62.92
N LEU A 444 7.22 -2.93 62.83
CA LEU A 444 6.94 -3.93 63.88
C LEU A 444 5.51 -4.10 64.47
N MET A 445 4.75 -4.97 63.80
CA MET A 445 4.35 -6.31 64.30
C MET A 445 3.52 -6.42 65.61
N GLY A 446 2.23 -6.78 65.47
CA GLY A 446 1.41 -7.31 66.57
C GLY A 446 0.17 -8.07 66.06
N LYS A 447 0.03 -9.35 66.40
CA LYS A 447 -1.23 -10.11 66.25
C LYS A 447 -2.09 -9.93 67.50
N PRO A 448 -3.42 -10.01 67.36
CA PRO A 448 -4.16 -10.96 68.18
C PRO A 448 -5.05 -11.90 67.36
N SER A 449 -5.41 -13.03 67.96
CA SER A 449 -6.41 -13.98 67.43
C SER A 449 -7.72 -13.82 68.20
N GLY A 450 -8.86 -13.85 67.50
CA GLY A 450 -10.19 -13.84 68.08
C GLY A 450 -11.21 -14.19 66.99
N ALA A 451 -12.07 -15.18 67.24
CA ALA A 451 -12.79 -15.87 66.17
C ALA A 451 -14.31 -15.83 66.34
N THR A 452 -15.01 -15.48 65.24
CA THR A 452 -16.37 -15.92 64.83
C THR A 452 -17.56 -15.62 65.78
N PRO A 453 -18.82 -15.58 65.26
CA PRO A 453 -19.30 -16.06 63.97
C PRO A 453 -19.98 -15.00 63.07
N TRP A 454 -20.16 -15.37 61.80
CA TRP A 454 -21.05 -14.67 60.86
C TRP A 454 -22.45 -15.34 60.87
N PRO A 455 -23.55 -14.57 60.79
CA PRO A 455 -24.89 -15.13 60.56
C PRO A 455 -25.04 -15.61 59.11
N GLN A 456 -25.88 -16.63 58.91
CA GLN A 456 -26.18 -17.18 57.59
C GLN A 456 -27.06 -16.21 56.77
N ALA A 457 -26.73 -16.02 55.49
CA ALA A 457 -27.56 -15.31 54.52
C ALA A 457 -28.35 -16.32 53.66
N ALA A 458 -29.51 -15.90 53.13
CA ALA A 458 -30.53 -16.78 52.58
C ALA A 458 -30.19 -17.43 51.22
N VAL A 459 -30.78 -18.61 50.99
CA VAL A 459 -30.79 -19.30 49.69
C VAL A 459 -31.70 -18.56 48.70
N ALA A 460 -31.19 -18.30 47.48
CA ALA A 460 -31.97 -17.79 46.35
C ALA A 460 -32.50 -18.94 45.47
N PRO A 461 -33.66 -18.78 44.81
CA PRO A 461 -34.29 -19.86 44.04
C PRO A 461 -33.59 -20.16 42.71
N ALA A 462 -33.74 -21.40 42.22
CA ALA A 462 -33.20 -21.85 40.95
C ALA A 462 -33.95 -21.24 39.75
N VAL A 463 -33.21 -20.90 38.68
CA VAL A 463 -33.76 -20.41 37.41
C VAL A 463 -34.10 -21.60 36.49
N VAL A 464 -35.30 -21.58 35.91
CA VAL A 464 -35.76 -22.60 34.94
C VAL A 464 -35.29 -22.23 33.53
N ILE A 465 -34.76 -23.21 32.80
CA ILE A 465 -34.27 -23.07 31.42
C ILE A 465 -35.32 -23.67 30.45
N PRO A 466 -35.70 -22.99 29.35
CA PRO A 466 -36.62 -23.54 28.36
C PRO A 466 -35.96 -24.61 27.46
N PRO A 467 -36.74 -25.56 26.89
CA PRO A 467 -36.21 -26.63 26.04
C PRO A 467 -35.79 -26.13 24.64
N ALA A 468 -34.78 -26.77 24.06
CA ALA A 468 -34.29 -26.49 22.72
C ALA A 468 -35.01 -27.30 21.63
N ILE A 469 -35.01 -26.79 20.40
CA ILE A 469 -35.55 -27.46 19.19
C ILE A 469 -34.43 -28.27 18.52
N ALA A 470 -34.75 -29.48 18.06
CA ALA A 470 -33.80 -30.41 17.46
C ALA A 470 -33.75 -30.36 15.92
N VAL A 471 -32.60 -30.70 15.35
CA VAL A 471 -32.36 -30.95 13.92
C VAL A 471 -31.55 -32.27 13.81
N PRO A 472 -31.88 -33.20 12.89
CA PRO A 472 -31.29 -34.54 12.89
C PRO A 472 -29.94 -34.66 12.17
N GLU A 473 -29.11 -35.61 12.62
CA GLU A 473 -27.82 -35.98 12.02
C GLU A 473 -27.96 -37.07 10.92
N PRO A 474 -27.07 -37.10 9.92
CA PRO A 474 -26.90 -38.25 9.03
C PRO A 474 -25.99 -39.34 9.64
N PRO A 475 -26.24 -40.64 9.40
CA PRO A 475 -25.49 -41.71 10.05
C PRO A 475 -24.12 -42.01 9.42
N VAL A 476 -23.12 -42.29 10.26
CA VAL A 476 -21.80 -42.82 9.85
C VAL A 476 -21.72 -44.31 10.18
N ALA A 477 -21.42 -45.15 9.19
CA ALA A 477 -21.13 -46.58 9.36
C ALA A 477 -19.62 -46.85 9.18
N ARG A 478 -19.06 -47.71 10.04
CA ARG A 478 -17.60 -47.97 10.12
C ARG A 478 -17.15 -49.03 9.11
N VAL A 479 -15.90 -48.93 8.67
CA VAL A 479 -15.16 -49.99 7.95
C VAL A 479 -14.01 -50.50 8.84
N SER A 480 -13.84 -51.83 8.90
CA SER A 480 -12.68 -52.49 9.53
C SER A 480 -12.27 -53.75 8.75
N PHE A 481 -10.95 -53.99 8.70
CA PHE A 481 -10.19 -55.04 8.01
C PHE A 481 -10.71 -56.51 8.09
N GLY A 482 -10.47 -57.33 7.05
CA GLY A 482 -10.45 -58.81 7.18
C GLY A 482 -10.51 -59.72 5.93
N GLN A 483 -9.35 -60.11 5.37
CA GLN A 483 -9.00 -61.42 4.74
C GLN A 483 -9.93 -62.19 3.74
N ARG A 484 -9.51 -62.20 2.45
CA ARG A 484 -9.07 -63.38 1.63
C ARG A 484 -9.84 -64.75 1.63
N ALA A 485 -10.61 -65.06 0.56
CA ALA A 485 -10.82 -66.38 -0.12
C ALA A 485 -11.87 -66.24 -1.27
N VAL A 486 -11.65 -66.57 -2.56
CA VAL A 486 -11.57 -67.86 -3.31
C VAL A 486 -12.93 -68.48 -3.73
N SER A 487 -13.09 -68.75 -5.05
CA SER A 487 -14.13 -69.59 -5.74
C SER A 487 -15.61 -69.10 -5.72
N GLU A 488 -16.50 -69.40 -6.68
CA GLU A 488 -16.39 -69.90 -8.07
C GLU A 488 -17.74 -69.76 -8.85
N ASN A 489 -17.70 -69.97 -10.18
CA ASN A 489 -18.76 -70.52 -11.06
C ASN A 489 -20.14 -69.83 -11.25
N MET A 490 -20.34 -69.28 -12.47
CA MET A 490 -21.25 -69.79 -13.54
C MET A 490 -22.15 -68.73 -14.22
N ALA A 491 -22.40 -68.90 -15.53
CA ALA A 491 -23.20 -68.01 -16.40
C ALA A 491 -24.61 -68.60 -16.70
N PRO A 492 -25.51 -67.94 -17.48
CA PRO A 492 -25.32 -67.71 -18.93
C PRO A 492 -25.79 -66.35 -19.52
N SER A 493 -25.40 -66.08 -20.76
CA SER A 493 -25.87 -65.00 -21.68
C SER A 493 -27.04 -65.52 -22.56
N PRO A 494 -27.48 -64.93 -23.71
CA PRO A 494 -27.14 -63.69 -24.47
C PRO A 494 -28.44 -62.84 -24.76
N PRO A 495 -28.67 -62.08 -25.88
CA PRO A 495 -27.83 -61.54 -26.99
C PRO A 495 -28.05 -60.02 -27.27
N ALA A 496 -27.64 -59.41 -28.41
CA ALA A 496 -26.33 -59.28 -29.09
C ALA A 496 -26.47 -58.48 -30.42
N VAL A 497 -25.50 -57.59 -30.79
CA VAL A 497 -25.08 -57.13 -32.16
C VAL A 497 -24.05 -55.97 -32.03
N SER A 498 -23.12 -55.64 -32.95
CA SER A 498 -22.37 -56.39 -34.01
C SER A 498 -21.25 -55.48 -34.60
N SER A 499 -20.29 -56.06 -35.37
CA SER A 499 -19.10 -55.45 -36.08
C SER A 499 -18.00 -54.83 -35.18
N ALA A 500 -16.70 -55.17 -35.18
CA ALA A 500 -15.78 -56.00 -36.02
C ALA A 500 -15.33 -55.37 -37.37
N ALA A 501 -14.07 -55.42 -37.83
CA ALA A 501 -12.73 -55.87 -37.33
C ALA A 501 -11.62 -55.02 -38.04
N SER A 502 -10.27 -55.18 -37.97
CA SER A 502 -9.25 -56.13 -37.43
C SER A 502 -7.98 -55.30 -37.00
N ALA A 503 -6.78 -55.74 -36.56
CA ALA A 503 -5.92 -56.95 -36.62
C ALA A 503 -5.24 -57.23 -37.99
N SER A 504 -4.00 -57.70 -38.17
CA SER A 504 -2.91 -58.24 -37.28
C SER A 504 -1.54 -58.18 -38.08
N ASP A 505 -0.30 -58.50 -37.65
CA ASP A 505 0.39 -58.85 -36.38
C ASP A 505 1.96 -58.85 -36.58
N VAL A 506 2.75 -59.41 -35.63
CA VAL A 506 4.15 -59.94 -35.75
C VAL A 506 5.36 -58.97 -35.59
N ALA A 507 6.46 -59.50 -35.04
CA ALA A 507 7.70 -58.79 -34.68
C ALA A 507 9.01 -59.52 -35.11
N ALA A 508 10.14 -58.85 -34.84
CA ALA A 508 11.53 -59.34 -34.77
C ALA A 508 12.28 -59.77 -36.07
N MET A 509 13.35 -59.02 -36.38
CA MET A 509 14.66 -59.60 -36.70
C MET A 509 15.78 -58.61 -36.35
N ALA A 510 17.02 -59.08 -36.21
CA ALA A 510 18.14 -58.30 -35.64
C ALA A 510 19.49 -58.54 -36.35
N ALA A 511 20.48 -57.73 -35.96
CA ALA A 511 21.94 -57.90 -36.10
C ALA A 511 22.65 -57.36 -37.37
N THR A 512 23.93 -57.00 -37.15
CA THR A 512 24.98 -56.55 -38.12
C THR A 512 24.75 -55.17 -38.76
N TYR A 513 25.62 -54.17 -38.63
CA TYR A 513 27.09 -54.17 -38.53
C TYR A 513 27.67 -53.15 -37.52
N GLY A 514 28.87 -53.42 -37.00
CA GLY A 514 29.81 -52.38 -36.48
C GLY A 514 30.87 -52.03 -37.55
N SER A 515 31.96 -51.30 -37.27
CA SER A 515 32.47 -50.71 -36.01
C SER A 515 33.64 -49.74 -36.35
N GLN A 516 33.84 -48.65 -35.56
CA GLN A 516 35.13 -47.93 -35.35
C GLN A 516 35.84 -47.33 -36.61
N ALA A 517 36.92 -46.52 -36.58
CA ALA A 517 37.59 -45.62 -35.60
C ALA A 517 38.37 -44.55 -36.46
N ALA A 518 38.37 -43.25 -36.17
CA ALA A 518 39.16 -42.46 -35.21
C ALA A 518 40.63 -42.14 -35.61
N LEU A 519 41.06 -40.87 -35.37
CA LEU A 519 42.45 -40.33 -35.38
C LEU A 519 43.12 -40.20 -36.80
N GLU A 520 44.06 -39.28 -37.11
CA GLU A 520 44.59 -38.08 -36.42
C GLU A 520 45.27 -37.04 -37.35
N VAL A 521 45.46 -35.82 -36.83
CA VAL A 521 46.47 -34.75 -37.11
C VAL A 521 47.31 -34.76 -38.41
N ALA A 522 47.27 -33.63 -39.14
CA ALA A 522 48.45 -32.92 -39.68
C ALA A 522 48.11 -31.44 -39.99
N SER A 523 49.09 -30.53 -40.01
CA SER A 523 48.87 -29.07 -40.06
C SER A 523 49.70 -28.32 -41.10
N THR A 524 49.11 -27.31 -41.75
CA THR A 524 49.79 -26.16 -42.38
C THR A 524 48.89 -24.92 -42.33
N SER A 525 49.50 -23.74 -42.19
CA SER A 525 48.84 -22.43 -42.28
C SER A 525 49.27 -21.70 -43.56
N PRO A 526 48.45 -20.74 -44.03
CA PRO A 526 49.00 -19.43 -44.37
C PRO A 526 48.23 -18.27 -43.71
N THR A 527 48.63 -17.05 -44.01
CA THR A 527 48.53 -15.90 -43.10
C THR A 527 47.47 -14.84 -43.50
N SER A 528 46.95 -14.15 -42.47
CA SER A 528 46.53 -12.73 -42.48
C SER A 528 45.56 -12.20 -43.55
N SER A 529 44.33 -11.91 -43.11
CA SER A 529 43.85 -10.51 -43.03
C SER A 529 42.73 -10.40 -41.99
N GLY A 530 42.70 -9.33 -41.22
CA GLY A 530 41.81 -9.19 -40.06
C GLY A 530 40.66 -8.22 -40.29
N SER A 531 39.42 -8.69 -40.10
CA SER A 531 38.23 -7.87 -39.96
C SER A 531 37.60 -8.13 -38.59
N PRO A 532 37.05 -7.11 -37.89
CA PRO A 532 36.50 -7.29 -36.55
C PRO A 532 35.23 -8.15 -36.60
N VAL A 533 35.30 -9.36 -36.05
CA VAL A 533 34.12 -10.22 -35.87
C VAL A 533 33.25 -9.62 -34.78
N SER A 534 32.03 -9.22 -35.13
CA SER A 534 31.01 -8.78 -34.18
C SER A 534 30.81 -9.83 -33.10
N ALA A 535 30.81 -9.41 -31.83
CA ALA A 535 30.49 -10.30 -30.71
C ALA A 535 29.13 -10.98 -30.93
N PRO A 536 28.98 -12.28 -30.60
CA PRO A 536 27.74 -13.01 -30.82
C PRO A 536 26.60 -12.31 -30.09
N ARG A 537 25.55 -11.97 -30.85
CA ARG A 537 24.38 -11.21 -30.40
C ARG A 537 23.63 -12.03 -29.36
N ARG A 538 23.85 -11.75 -28.06
CA ARG A 538 23.14 -12.38 -26.95
C ARG A 538 21.64 -12.35 -27.22
N GLU A 539 20.99 -13.51 -27.20
CA GLU A 539 19.53 -13.59 -27.21
C GLU A 539 18.97 -12.91 -25.95
N PRO A 540 17.84 -12.19 -26.05
CA PRO A 540 17.24 -11.54 -24.89
C PRO A 540 16.71 -12.60 -23.92
N ARG A 541 17.33 -12.70 -22.73
CA ARG A 541 16.79 -13.50 -21.62
C ARG A 541 15.36 -13.03 -21.30
N ALA A 542 14.47 -13.95 -20.96
CA ALA A 542 13.06 -13.65 -20.71
C ALA A 542 12.89 -12.59 -19.60
N PRO A 543 11.91 -11.67 -19.71
CA PRO A 543 11.70 -10.60 -18.74
C PRO A 543 11.15 -11.18 -17.43
N GLY A 544 11.94 -11.14 -16.37
CA GLY A 544 11.57 -11.63 -15.04
C GLY A 544 12.01 -10.65 -13.95
N ALA A 545 11.16 -10.51 -12.93
CA ALA A 545 11.41 -9.82 -11.66
C ALA A 545 11.79 -8.31 -11.73
N GLY A 546 10.82 -7.44 -11.45
CA GLY A 546 11.05 -6.06 -11.00
C GLY A 546 11.57 -5.94 -9.55
N HIS A 547 12.18 -7.02 -9.04
CA HIS A 547 12.69 -7.15 -7.67
C HIS A 547 14.07 -7.81 -7.69
N TYR A 548 14.85 -7.59 -6.63
CA TYR A 548 16.05 -8.39 -6.38
C TYR A 548 15.88 -9.22 -5.10
N VAL A 549 16.65 -10.29 -5.04
CA VAL A 549 16.79 -11.14 -3.86
C VAL A 549 17.94 -10.60 -3.02
N ASP A 550 17.61 -10.02 -1.88
CA ASP A 550 18.56 -9.67 -0.82
C ASP A 550 18.79 -10.90 0.06
N LEU A 551 19.91 -11.60 -0.13
CA LEU A 551 20.20 -12.86 0.55
C LEU A 551 20.61 -12.64 2.01
N LEU A 552 19.68 -12.90 2.93
CA LEU A 552 19.90 -12.79 4.36
C LEU A 552 20.72 -13.97 4.91
N TRP A 553 20.44 -15.20 4.46
CA TRP A 553 21.08 -16.42 4.96
C TRP A 553 20.87 -17.64 4.06
N PHE A 554 21.79 -18.60 4.15
CA PHE A 554 21.65 -19.97 3.63
C PHE A 554 22.41 -20.98 4.48
N ASP A 555 21.95 -22.24 4.45
CA ASP A 555 22.55 -23.35 5.17
C ASP A 555 23.79 -23.93 4.47
N VAL A 556 24.74 -24.45 5.25
CA VAL A 556 25.99 -25.07 4.74
C VAL A 556 25.72 -26.32 3.89
N THR A 557 24.61 -27.04 4.12
CA THR A 557 24.23 -28.20 3.30
C THR A 557 23.51 -27.80 2.01
N ALA A 558 22.86 -26.63 1.95
CA ALA A 558 21.99 -26.25 0.84
C ALA A 558 22.71 -26.27 -0.53
N PRO A 559 23.92 -25.69 -0.72
CA PRO A 559 24.63 -25.73 -2.00
C PRO A 559 24.97 -27.15 -2.46
N ARG A 560 25.18 -28.10 -1.54
CA ARG A 560 25.44 -29.51 -1.88
C ARG A 560 24.15 -30.21 -2.33
N ARG A 561 23.03 -29.94 -1.66
CA ARG A 561 21.72 -30.54 -1.97
C ARG A 561 21.14 -30.02 -3.29
N LEU A 562 21.26 -28.72 -3.53
CA LEU A 562 20.89 -28.09 -4.82
C LEU A 562 21.66 -28.67 -6.01
N ARG A 563 22.95 -29.01 -5.82
CA ARG A 563 23.78 -29.69 -6.84
C ARG A 563 23.42 -31.15 -7.06
N ALA A 564 22.74 -31.79 -6.12
CA ALA A 564 22.36 -33.20 -6.18
C ALA A 564 20.98 -33.44 -6.82
N GLN A 565 20.07 -32.45 -6.76
CA GLN A 565 18.73 -32.57 -7.33
C GLN A 565 18.67 -32.12 -8.79
N ALA A 566 18.12 -32.98 -9.65
CA ALA A 566 18.02 -32.73 -11.10
C ALA A 566 17.21 -31.47 -11.45
N SER A 567 16.20 -31.12 -10.63
CA SER A 567 15.36 -29.93 -10.77
C SER A 567 16.12 -28.59 -10.74
N PHE A 568 17.29 -28.54 -10.09
CA PHE A 568 18.12 -27.32 -10.01
C PHE A 568 19.45 -27.46 -10.76
N ALA A 569 19.72 -28.63 -11.35
CA ALA A 569 21.00 -28.94 -11.99
C ALA A 569 21.31 -28.06 -13.22
N SER A 570 20.29 -27.45 -13.85
CA SER A 570 20.46 -26.46 -14.93
C SER A 570 21.03 -25.14 -14.40
N GLU A 571 20.39 -24.54 -13.40
CA GLU A 571 20.73 -23.21 -12.88
C GLU A 571 22.09 -23.16 -12.18
N VAL A 572 22.51 -24.30 -11.61
CA VAL A 572 23.82 -24.42 -10.93
C VAL A 572 24.97 -24.69 -11.91
N ARG A 573 24.70 -25.07 -13.18
CA ARG A 573 25.73 -25.49 -14.16
C ARG A 573 26.35 -24.40 -15.04
N GLU A 574 25.96 -23.12 -14.93
CA GLU A 574 26.57 -22.03 -15.72
C GLU A 574 27.89 -21.49 -15.10
N PRO A 575 29.04 -21.54 -15.82
CA PRO A 575 30.19 -20.68 -15.56
C PRO A 575 30.48 -19.69 -16.71
N VAL A 576 31.25 -18.63 -16.41
CA VAL A 576 31.82 -17.62 -17.34
C VAL A 576 30.81 -16.76 -18.12
N GLY A 577 30.67 -15.47 -17.78
CA GLY A 577 29.73 -14.60 -18.50
C GLY A 577 29.64 -13.11 -18.13
N GLN A 578 30.73 -12.52 -17.61
CA GLN A 578 30.90 -11.09 -17.24
C GLN A 578 29.89 -10.50 -16.22
N GLY A 579 30.44 -10.04 -15.09
CA GLY A 579 29.73 -9.30 -14.05
C GLY A 579 30.65 -9.12 -12.84
N SER A 580 31.38 -8.00 -12.79
CA SER A 580 32.22 -7.67 -11.63
C SER A 580 31.32 -7.23 -10.49
N TRP A 581 31.03 -8.16 -9.59
CA TRP A 581 30.55 -7.84 -8.26
C TRP A 581 31.78 -7.44 -7.44
N LEU A 582 31.87 -6.16 -7.07
CA LEU A 582 32.76 -5.75 -6.00
C LEU A 582 32.23 -6.38 -4.70
N SER A 583 33.07 -7.20 -4.08
CA SER A 583 32.93 -7.55 -2.66
C SER A 583 32.92 -6.26 -1.83
N LEU A 584 31.99 -6.15 -0.90
CA LEU A 584 32.12 -5.21 0.22
C LEU A 584 32.79 -5.88 1.45
N ASP A 585 33.00 -7.19 1.37
CA ASP A 585 33.73 -8.03 2.33
C ASP A 585 34.90 -8.73 1.59
N ASP A 586 36.11 -8.17 1.63
CA ASP A 586 37.30 -8.71 0.93
C ASP A 586 37.96 -9.93 1.63
N GLU A 587 37.20 -10.66 2.46
CA GLU A 587 37.67 -11.80 3.27
C GLU A 587 36.98 -13.14 2.94
N LEU A 588 36.09 -13.19 1.95
CA LEU A 588 35.31 -14.40 1.63
C LEU A 588 36.10 -15.45 0.82
N GLU A 589 36.22 -16.64 1.38
CA GLU A 589 36.82 -17.83 0.74
C GLU A 589 36.15 -18.17 -0.62
N PRO A 590 36.90 -18.46 -1.70
CA PRO A 590 36.34 -18.63 -3.05
C PRO A 590 35.25 -19.71 -3.19
N GLN A 591 35.27 -20.72 -2.31
CA GLN A 591 34.23 -21.74 -2.26
C GLN A 591 32.92 -21.21 -1.64
N GLN A 592 32.99 -20.40 -0.58
CA GLN A 592 31.81 -19.78 0.03
C GLN A 592 31.13 -18.82 -0.94
N ASP A 593 31.93 -18.07 -1.71
CA ASP A 593 31.41 -17.11 -2.68
C ASP A 593 30.74 -17.82 -3.89
N ARG A 594 31.27 -18.98 -4.31
CA ARG A 594 30.59 -19.88 -5.25
C ARG A 594 29.26 -20.41 -4.68
N ASP A 595 29.27 -20.89 -3.45
CA ASP A 595 28.08 -21.43 -2.77
C ASP A 595 26.98 -20.37 -2.63
N ARG A 596 27.34 -19.13 -2.26
CA ARG A 596 26.45 -17.96 -2.22
C ARG A 596 25.81 -17.66 -3.59
N ARG A 597 26.60 -17.72 -4.66
CA ARG A 597 26.14 -17.47 -6.05
C ARG A 597 25.16 -18.54 -6.53
N ASP A 598 25.39 -19.81 -6.21
CA ASP A 598 24.49 -20.92 -6.60
C ASP A 598 23.13 -20.83 -5.89
N VAL A 599 23.10 -20.47 -4.60
CA VAL A 599 21.86 -20.21 -3.86
C VAL A 599 21.10 -19.00 -4.42
N LEU A 600 21.79 -17.90 -4.72
CA LEU A 600 21.18 -16.70 -5.32
C LEU A 600 20.57 -16.97 -6.71
N ARG A 601 21.18 -17.83 -7.52
CA ARG A 601 20.62 -18.26 -8.81
C ARG A 601 19.30 -19.00 -8.63
N VAL A 602 19.25 -19.96 -7.71
CA VAL A 602 18.03 -20.73 -7.44
C VAL A 602 16.91 -19.82 -6.93
N LEU A 603 17.17 -19.01 -5.89
CA LEU A 603 16.18 -18.05 -5.35
C LEU A 603 15.70 -17.01 -6.36
N GLY A 604 16.53 -16.63 -7.34
CA GLY A 604 16.25 -15.53 -8.27
C GLY A 604 15.86 -15.95 -9.69
N ARG A 605 15.78 -17.25 -10.00
CA ARG A 605 15.47 -17.75 -11.35
C ARG A 605 14.48 -18.92 -11.38
N VAL A 606 14.45 -19.76 -10.35
CA VAL A 606 13.49 -20.86 -10.29
C VAL A 606 12.12 -20.28 -9.93
N PRO A 607 11.04 -20.58 -10.68
CA PRO A 607 9.69 -20.15 -10.32
C PRO A 607 9.31 -20.64 -8.93
N SER A 608 8.69 -19.76 -8.13
CA SER A 608 8.15 -20.14 -6.83
C SER A 608 6.94 -21.05 -6.97
N ALA A 609 6.94 -22.17 -6.26
CA ALA A 609 5.78 -23.03 -6.11
C ALA A 609 4.70 -22.32 -5.27
N ASP A 610 3.45 -22.49 -5.70
CA ASP A 610 2.24 -22.16 -4.97
C ASP A 610 1.86 -23.31 -4.01
N ALA A 611 0.76 -23.16 -3.27
CA ALA A 611 0.30 -24.21 -2.34
C ALA A 611 0.05 -25.58 -3.01
N GLU A 612 -0.46 -25.59 -4.24
CA GLU A 612 -0.68 -26.85 -4.99
C GLU A 612 0.65 -27.44 -5.49
N GLY A 613 1.58 -26.61 -5.99
CA GLY A 613 2.92 -27.04 -6.39
C GLY A 613 3.73 -27.65 -5.24
N ILE A 614 3.60 -27.13 -4.01
CA ILE A 614 4.20 -27.72 -2.81
C ILE A 614 3.57 -29.10 -2.52
N MET A 615 2.24 -29.20 -2.54
CA MET A 615 1.52 -30.48 -2.36
C MET A 615 1.92 -31.51 -3.43
N ARG A 616 2.08 -31.08 -4.69
CA ARG A 616 2.46 -31.95 -5.81
C ARG A 616 3.89 -32.45 -5.66
N ALA A 617 4.85 -31.56 -5.36
CA ALA A 617 6.23 -31.95 -5.09
C ALA A 617 6.36 -32.90 -3.88
N MET A 618 5.51 -32.73 -2.86
CA MET A 618 5.40 -33.68 -1.74
C MET A 618 4.94 -35.07 -2.18
N ILE A 619 3.94 -35.16 -3.07
CA ILE A 619 3.43 -36.44 -3.58
C ILE A 619 4.44 -37.11 -4.52
N GLU A 620 5.08 -36.34 -5.41
CA GLU A 620 6.10 -36.82 -6.37
C GLU A 620 7.41 -37.27 -5.70
N ALA A 621 7.61 -36.97 -4.41
CA ALA A 621 8.79 -37.35 -3.63
C ALA A 621 8.58 -38.60 -2.73
N ILE A 622 7.46 -39.30 -2.90
CA ILE A 622 7.16 -40.60 -2.29
C ILE A 622 7.56 -41.70 -3.28
N ASP A 623 8.34 -42.69 -2.85
CA ASP A 623 8.77 -43.83 -3.68
C ASP A 623 7.73 -44.98 -3.71
N GLU A 624 7.99 -46.02 -4.50
CA GLU A 624 7.08 -47.16 -4.68
C GLU A 624 6.91 -47.97 -3.38
N GLU A 625 7.90 -47.92 -2.49
CA GLU A 625 7.88 -48.48 -1.14
C GLU A 625 7.14 -47.59 -0.11
N GLY A 626 6.76 -46.37 -0.48
CA GLY A 626 6.05 -45.41 0.38
C GLY A 626 6.96 -44.64 1.37
N ALA A 627 8.28 -44.73 1.21
CA ALA A 627 9.21 -43.85 1.89
C ALA A 627 9.30 -42.50 1.15
N MET A 628 9.76 -41.47 1.87
CA MET A 628 9.74 -40.10 1.37
C MET A 628 11.01 -39.34 1.75
N ALA A 629 11.71 -38.83 0.74
CA ALA A 629 12.79 -37.87 0.93
C ALA A 629 12.23 -36.44 0.81
N PRO A 630 12.19 -35.62 1.88
CA PRO A 630 11.59 -34.29 1.86
C PRO A 630 12.09 -33.43 0.68
N PRO A 631 11.20 -33.06 -0.27
CA PRO A 631 11.60 -32.34 -1.47
C PRO A 631 12.02 -30.92 -1.12
N LEU A 632 12.92 -30.37 -1.92
CA LEU A 632 13.26 -28.95 -1.82
C LEU A 632 12.38 -28.16 -2.78
N VAL A 633 11.71 -27.15 -2.25
CA VAL A 633 10.86 -26.23 -2.99
C VAL A 633 11.44 -24.82 -2.92
N VAL A 634 11.29 -24.07 -4.00
CA VAL A 634 11.44 -22.61 -3.99
C VAL A 634 10.06 -22.02 -3.79
N VAL A 635 9.87 -21.19 -2.77
CA VAL A 635 8.57 -20.62 -2.40
C VAL A 635 8.70 -19.14 -2.13
N ALA A 636 7.72 -18.36 -2.57
CA ALA A 636 7.68 -16.91 -2.38
C ALA A 636 6.35 -16.48 -1.76
N GLY A 637 6.38 -15.42 -0.96
CA GLY A 637 5.21 -14.99 -0.21
C GLY A 637 5.49 -13.82 0.71
N GLU A 638 4.54 -13.53 1.59
CA GLU A 638 4.75 -12.63 2.73
C GLU A 638 5.09 -13.45 3.98
N LEU A 639 6.28 -13.22 4.54
CA LEU A 639 6.77 -13.91 5.72
C LEU A 639 6.44 -13.07 6.96
N GLN A 640 5.61 -13.61 7.86
CA GLN A 640 5.30 -13.04 9.17
C GLN A 640 6.14 -13.71 10.27
N LEU A 641 6.78 -12.89 11.10
CA LEU A 641 7.44 -13.29 12.34
C LEU A 641 6.49 -13.11 13.53
N PHE A 642 6.60 -13.99 14.52
CA PHE A 642 5.83 -13.94 15.77
C PHE A 642 6.77 -13.68 16.95
N PHE A 643 6.25 -13.12 18.04
CA PHE A 643 7.01 -12.88 19.27
C PHE A 643 6.71 -13.94 20.33
N HIS A 644 7.69 -14.19 21.20
CA HIS A 644 7.56 -15.16 22.29
C HIS A 644 6.57 -14.67 23.35
N GLU A 645 5.58 -15.51 23.64
CA GLU A 645 4.30 -15.18 24.26
C GLU A 645 4.49 -14.68 25.71
N VAL A 646 5.45 -15.26 26.44
CA VAL A 646 5.85 -14.85 27.79
C VAL A 646 6.59 -13.50 27.79
N ASP A 647 7.36 -13.20 26.73
CA ASP A 647 8.08 -11.93 26.61
C ASP A 647 7.15 -10.81 26.10
N VAL A 648 6.11 -11.13 25.31
CA VAL A 648 4.97 -10.24 25.03
C VAL A 648 4.29 -9.82 26.32
N LEU A 649 4.04 -10.76 27.24
CA LEU A 649 3.46 -10.44 28.56
C LEU A 649 4.39 -9.51 29.36
N LYS A 650 5.69 -9.83 29.46
CA LYS A 650 6.68 -8.97 30.18
C LYS A 650 6.76 -7.56 29.60
N ALA A 651 6.81 -7.42 28.28
CA ALA A 651 6.84 -6.12 27.61
C ALA A 651 5.52 -5.36 27.80
N THR A 652 4.37 -6.05 27.79
CA THR A 652 3.06 -5.45 28.10
C THR A 652 3.00 -4.96 29.56
N ILE A 653 3.49 -5.75 30.52
CA ILE A 653 3.60 -5.31 31.93
C ILE A 653 4.48 -4.06 32.02
N ALA A 654 5.70 -4.08 31.48
CA ALA A 654 6.64 -2.96 31.56
C ALA A 654 6.09 -1.66 30.94
N VAL A 655 5.33 -1.76 29.84
CA VAL A 655 4.68 -0.62 29.17
C VAL A 655 3.46 -0.10 29.93
N LEU A 656 2.75 -0.95 30.68
CA LEU A 656 1.53 -0.57 31.40
C LEU A 656 1.74 -0.26 32.89
N SER A 657 2.84 -0.69 33.52
CA SER A 657 3.18 -0.38 34.92
C SER A 657 3.12 1.11 35.28
N PRO A 658 3.57 2.07 34.43
CA PRO A 658 3.42 3.51 34.72
C PRO A 658 1.97 4.00 34.84
N LEU A 659 1.00 3.23 34.32
CA LEU A 659 -0.43 3.57 34.32
C LEU A 659 -1.21 2.93 35.48
N ALA A 660 -0.61 2.02 36.25
CA ALA A 660 -1.28 1.28 37.32
C ALA A 660 -1.92 2.20 38.38
N GLY A 661 -1.27 3.32 38.71
CA GLY A 661 -1.78 4.29 39.68
C GLY A 661 -3.02 5.08 39.23
N ALA A 662 -3.42 5.00 37.96
CA ALA A 662 -4.58 5.70 37.42
C ALA A 662 -5.85 4.84 37.33
N ASP A 663 -5.73 3.50 37.33
CA ASP A 663 -6.87 2.58 37.24
C ASP A 663 -6.64 1.37 38.17
N LYS A 664 -7.50 1.24 39.19
CA LYS A 664 -7.46 0.15 40.17
C LYS A 664 -7.63 -1.24 39.51
N ARG A 665 -8.46 -1.37 38.48
CA ARG A 665 -8.67 -2.62 37.76
C ARG A 665 -7.42 -2.99 36.95
N LEU A 666 -6.76 -2.01 36.35
CA LEU A 666 -5.49 -2.23 35.67
C LEU A 666 -4.38 -2.64 36.65
N SER A 667 -4.30 -2.02 37.83
CA SER A 667 -3.36 -2.42 38.89
C SER A 667 -3.60 -3.88 39.33
N GLU A 668 -4.84 -4.25 39.68
CA GLU A 668 -5.16 -5.62 40.13
C GLU A 668 -4.80 -6.70 39.10
N VAL A 669 -4.93 -6.40 37.80
CA VAL A 669 -4.52 -7.32 36.71
C VAL A 669 -3.01 -7.28 36.48
N LEU A 670 -2.33 -6.14 36.65
CA LEU A 670 -0.87 -6.03 36.57
C LEU A 670 -0.19 -6.78 37.72
N ASP A 671 -0.73 -6.73 38.95
CA ASP A 671 -0.19 -7.45 40.09
C ASP A 671 -0.29 -8.97 39.87
N ALA A 672 -1.46 -9.45 39.41
CA ALA A 672 -1.65 -10.86 39.03
C ALA A 672 -0.76 -11.29 37.84
N ALA A 673 -0.49 -10.39 36.89
CA ALA A 673 0.41 -10.64 35.77
C ALA A 673 1.88 -10.74 36.22
N ASN A 674 2.30 -9.92 37.19
CA ASN A 674 3.63 -10.00 37.80
C ASN A 674 3.80 -11.30 38.62
N GLU A 675 2.81 -11.71 39.42
CA GLU A 675 2.87 -13.00 40.15
C GLU A 675 2.99 -14.19 39.17
N LEU A 676 2.25 -14.15 38.06
CA LEU A 676 2.32 -15.18 37.02
C LEU A 676 3.70 -15.25 36.36
N VAL A 677 4.30 -14.10 36.02
CA VAL A 677 5.64 -14.03 35.41
C VAL A 677 6.76 -14.41 36.40
N ALA A 678 6.61 -14.07 37.68
CA ALA A 678 7.54 -14.47 38.74
C ALA A 678 7.45 -15.97 39.11
N SER A 679 6.45 -16.68 38.61
CA SER A 679 6.23 -18.10 38.85
C SER A 679 6.76 -18.94 37.67
N ASP A 680 8.05 -19.28 37.69
CA ASP A 680 8.79 -19.97 36.60
C ASP A 680 8.07 -21.19 35.98
N TRP A 681 7.28 -21.93 36.78
CA TRP A 681 6.55 -23.13 36.32
C TRP A 681 5.05 -22.92 36.08
N ARG A 682 4.52 -21.70 36.27
CA ARG A 682 3.09 -21.38 36.05
C ARG A 682 2.84 -20.56 34.77
N CYS A 683 3.84 -19.81 34.29
CA CYS A 683 3.71 -19.00 33.08
C CYS A 683 3.78 -19.85 31.80
N THR A 684 2.75 -20.68 31.56
CA THR A 684 2.58 -21.39 30.28
C THR A 684 2.22 -20.42 29.15
N ILE A 685 2.42 -20.82 27.89
CA ILE A 685 2.07 -20.02 26.71
C ILE A 685 0.63 -19.50 26.79
N TYR A 686 -0.35 -20.41 26.96
CA TYR A 686 -1.77 -20.05 27.07
C TYR A 686 -2.08 -19.15 28.28
N ALA A 687 -1.36 -19.30 29.40
CA ALA A 687 -1.51 -18.42 30.55
C ALA A 687 -0.97 -17.02 30.25
N ALA A 688 0.16 -16.91 29.53
CA ALA A 688 0.74 -15.65 29.10
C ALA A 688 -0.15 -14.92 28.08
N GLU A 689 -0.69 -15.64 27.08
CA GLU A 689 -1.64 -15.11 26.11
C GLU A 689 -2.93 -14.63 26.80
N SER A 690 -3.53 -15.45 27.67
CA SER A 690 -4.76 -15.10 28.39
C SER A 690 -4.56 -13.89 29.31
N MET A 691 -3.43 -13.82 30.03
CA MET A 691 -3.11 -12.66 30.87
C MET A 691 -2.84 -11.39 30.05
N THR A 692 -2.17 -11.52 28.90
CA THR A 692 -1.97 -10.40 27.97
C THR A 692 -3.32 -9.91 27.41
N GLY A 693 -4.25 -10.81 27.12
CA GLY A 693 -5.64 -10.48 26.78
C GLY A 693 -6.32 -9.68 27.88
N ARG A 694 -6.29 -10.17 29.13
CA ARG A 694 -6.86 -9.47 30.29
C ARG A 694 -6.25 -8.08 30.52
N LEU A 695 -4.95 -7.90 30.31
CA LEU A 695 -4.30 -6.58 30.38
C LEU A 695 -4.80 -5.63 29.27
N ARG A 696 -4.99 -6.13 28.04
CA ARG A 696 -5.55 -5.35 26.91
C ARG A 696 -7.04 -5.01 27.11
N GLU A 697 -7.78 -5.85 27.82
CA GLU A 697 -9.19 -5.62 28.21
C GLU A 697 -9.34 -4.67 29.40
N ALA A 698 -8.43 -4.73 30.38
CA ALA A 698 -8.39 -3.82 31.52
C ALA A 698 -7.91 -2.41 31.11
N LEU A 699 -7.17 -2.28 30.00
CA LEU A 699 -6.68 -1.01 29.51
C LEU A 699 -7.81 -0.14 28.90
N ALA A 700 -7.99 1.04 29.49
CA ALA A 700 -8.91 2.06 29.00
C ALA A 700 -8.70 2.37 27.49
N PRO A 701 -9.77 2.54 26.68
CA PRO A 701 -9.65 2.71 25.23
C PRO A 701 -8.72 3.84 24.78
N SER A 702 -8.66 4.94 25.54
CA SER A 702 -7.76 6.09 25.31
C SER A 702 -6.28 5.72 25.29
N ASN A 703 -5.90 4.67 26.02
CA ASN A 703 -4.50 4.32 26.28
C ASN A 703 -4.01 3.19 25.36
N ARG A 704 -4.88 2.63 24.49
CA ARG A 704 -4.57 1.49 23.62
C ARG A 704 -3.46 1.77 22.60
N SER A 705 -3.27 3.03 22.20
CA SER A 705 -2.16 3.47 21.35
C SER A 705 -0.78 3.17 21.96
N ILE A 706 -0.66 3.16 23.28
CA ILE A 706 0.58 2.91 24.02
C ILE A 706 1.05 1.45 23.81
N LEU A 707 0.15 0.53 23.48
CA LEU A 707 0.49 -0.87 23.18
C LEU A 707 1.36 -1.03 21.93
N ALA A 708 1.36 -0.07 20.99
CA ALA A 708 2.27 -0.09 19.83
C ALA A 708 3.76 -0.07 20.24
N ASN A 709 4.07 0.42 21.44
CA ASN A 709 5.42 0.34 21.99
C ASN A 709 5.84 -1.10 22.35
N VAL A 710 4.89 -2.01 22.64
CA VAL A 710 5.17 -3.41 23.00
C VAL A 710 5.80 -4.14 21.82
N ASP A 711 5.14 -4.13 20.66
CA ASP A 711 5.65 -4.78 19.44
C ASP A 711 6.97 -4.16 18.97
N ARG A 712 7.13 -2.85 19.14
CA ARG A 712 8.40 -2.15 18.88
C ARG A 712 9.53 -2.65 19.77
N ILE A 713 9.33 -2.72 21.09
CA ILE A 713 10.33 -3.21 22.05
C ILE A 713 10.70 -4.67 21.75
N LEU A 714 9.71 -5.51 21.42
CA LEU A 714 9.93 -6.93 21.08
C LEU A 714 10.72 -7.10 19.77
N LEU A 715 10.47 -6.23 18.78
CA LEU A 715 11.19 -6.23 17.50
C LEU A 715 12.63 -5.72 17.66
N GLU A 716 12.83 -4.61 18.36
CA GLU A 716 14.16 -4.06 18.67
C GLU A 716 15.00 -5.04 19.51
N GLN A 717 14.37 -5.80 20.42
CA GLN A 717 15.02 -6.88 21.18
C GLN A 717 14.98 -8.28 20.49
N ARG A 718 14.48 -8.38 19.26
CA ARG A 718 14.42 -9.64 18.47
C ARG A 718 13.78 -10.83 19.21
N ARG A 719 12.77 -10.58 20.04
CA ARG A 719 12.10 -11.56 20.94
C ARG A 719 11.16 -12.52 20.20
N TYR A 720 11.65 -13.19 19.16
CA TYR A 720 10.84 -14.04 18.30
C TYR A 720 10.41 -15.34 18.98
N GLN A 721 9.24 -15.86 18.58
CA GLN A 721 8.70 -17.16 18.98
C GLN A 721 9.63 -18.28 18.49
N LYS A 722 9.98 -19.22 19.37
CA LYS A 722 10.88 -20.34 19.05
C LYS A 722 10.22 -21.69 19.36
N ARG A 723 10.60 -22.72 18.59
CA ARG A 723 10.24 -24.13 18.78
C ARG A 723 11.49 -24.99 18.59
N THR A 724 11.55 -26.15 19.25
CA THR A 724 12.60 -27.15 19.00
C THR A 724 12.03 -28.22 18.07
N LEU A 725 12.49 -28.27 16.83
CA LEU A 725 11.99 -29.17 15.79
C LEU A 725 13.17 -29.83 15.06
N LEU A 726 13.02 -31.12 14.71
CA LEU A 726 14.07 -31.91 14.05
C LEU A 726 15.41 -31.93 14.80
N GLY A 727 15.39 -31.76 16.13
CA GLY A 727 16.58 -31.70 17.00
C GLY A 727 17.17 -30.29 17.20
N GLU A 728 16.67 -29.26 16.51
CA GLU A 728 17.24 -27.93 16.50
C GLU A 728 16.26 -26.86 16.99
N LYS A 729 16.79 -25.76 17.57
CA LYS A 729 15.99 -24.57 17.87
C LYS A 729 15.76 -23.75 16.61
N ARG A 730 14.49 -23.46 16.34
CA ARG A 730 14.04 -22.74 15.15
C ARG A 730 13.08 -21.61 15.53
N ILE A 731 13.25 -20.47 14.88
CA ILE A 731 12.32 -19.34 14.95
C ILE A 731 11.08 -19.71 14.14
N ARG A 732 9.90 -19.60 14.75
CA ARG A 732 8.62 -19.89 14.10
C ARG A 732 8.09 -18.64 13.39
N ALA A 733 7.90 -18.77 12.10
CA ALA A 733 7.31 -17.80 11.19
C ALA A 733 6.13 -18.45 10.46
N ALA A 734 5.39 -17.66 9.68
CA ALA A 734 4.40 -18.18 8.74
C ALA A 734 4.53 -17.46 7.40
N LEU A 735 4.37 -18.21 6.30
CA LEU A 735 4.52 -17.72 4.93
C LEU A 735 3.15 -17.73 4.24
N ALA A 736 2.63 -16.56 3.91
CA ALA A 736 1.47 -16.42 3.04
C ALA A 736 1.91 -16.65 1.57
N VAL A 737 1.75 -17.89 1.10
CA VAL A 737 2.04 -18.33 -0.27
C VAL A 737 0.77 -18.23 -1.13
N GLU A 738 0.93 -17.93 -2.41
CA GLU A 738 -0.16 -17.92 -3.39
C GLU A 738 -0.90 -19.28 -3.43
N GLY A 739 -2.22 -19.24 -3.65
CA GLY A 739 -3.10 -20.41 -3.61
C GLY A 739 -3.42 -20.98 -2.21
N SER A 740 -2.71 -20.57 -1.14
CA SER A 740 -2.97 -21.08 0.22
C SER A 740 -4.06 -20.28 0.96
N GLN A 741 -5.01 -20.97 1.59
CA GLN A 741 -6.05 -20.33 2.41
C GLN A 741 -5.58 -20.01 3.84
N THR A 742 -4.57 -20.71 4.35
CA THR A 742 -3.93 -20.42 5.64
C THR A 742 -2.42 -20.27 5.44
N PRO A 743 -1.74 -19.30 6.08
CA PRO A 743 -0.29 -19.16 6.01
C PRO A 743 0.42 -20.46 6.41
N ILE A 744 1.43 -20.87 5.63
CA ILE A 744 2.17 -22.12 5.87
C ILE A 744 3.23 -21.88 6.95
N PRO A 745 3.27 -22.67 8.05
CA PRO A 745 4.31 -22.60 9.07
C PRO A 745 5.71 -22.74 8.46
N CYS A 746 6.59 -21.80 8.81
CA CYS A 746 7.95 -21.74 8.31
C CYS A 746 8.96 -21.64 9.46
N TYR A 747 9.94 -22.55 9.47
CA TYR A 747 10.87 -22.71 10.59
C TYR A 747 12.29 -22.34 10.19
N LEU A 748 12.67 -21.11 10.55
CA LEU A 748 13.98 -20.52 10.33
C LEU A 748 14.96 -20.99 11.43
N PRO A 749 16.27 -21.14 11.18
CA PRO A 749 17.21 -21.55 12.24
C PRO A 749 17.47 -20.42 13.25
N GLU A 750 17.72 -20.75 14.53
CA GLU A 750 17.97 -19.76 15.59
C GLU A 750 19.08 -18.73 15.27
N PRO A 751 20.23 -19.08 14.67
CA PRO A 751 21.26 -18.10 14.29
C PRO A 751 20.84 -17.03 13.26
N LEU A 752 19.67 -17.17 12.62
CA LEU A 752 19.12 -16.15 11.72
C LEU A 752 18.59 -14.94 12.48
N GLU A 753 18.31 -15.06 13.79
CA GLU A 753 17.77 -14.01 14.66
C GLU A 753 18.47 -12.66 14.49
N ALA A 754 19.81 -12.64 14.50
CA ALA A 754 20.61 -11.42 14.41
C ALA A 754 20.64 -10.80 13.00
N LYS A 755 20.41 -11.61 11.95
CA LYS A 755 20.47 -11.20 10.54
C LYS A 755 19.10 -10.87 9.92
N LEU A 756 18.00 -11.21 10.60
CA LEU A 756 16.66 -10.76 10.18
C LEU A 756 16.59 -9.22 10.17
N PRO A 757 15.93 -8.60 9.18
CA PRO A 757 15.70 -7.17 9.20
C PRO A 757 14.62 -6.83 10.24
N LEU A 758 14.59 -5.59 10.74
CA LEU A 758 13.64 -5.15 11.77
C LEU A 758 12.24 -4.87 11.19
N PHE A 759 11.59 -5.94 10.69
CA PHE A 759 10.20 -5.94 10.23
C PHE A 759 9.49 -7.17 10.80
N GLN A 760 8.25 -7.01 11.27
CA GLN A 760 7.42 -8.15 11.68
C GLN A 760 6.83 -8.92 10.48
N ARG A 761 6.67 -8.25 9.34
CA ARG A 761 6.25 -8.84 8.06
C ARG A 761 7.09 -8.30 6.90
N PHE A 762 7.48 -9.15 5.95
CA PHE A 762 8.12 -8.72 4.71
C PHE A 762 7.95 -9.74 3.58
N ARG A 763 8.01 -9.31 2.32
CA ARG A 763 8.04 -10.21 1.16
C ARG A 763 9.38 -10.96 1.10
N ALA A 764 9.32 -12.27 0.93
CA ALA A 764 10.45 -13.17 0.98
C ALA A 764 10.36 -14.26 -0.09
N VAL A 765 11.52 -14.81 -0.46
CA VAL A 765 11.69 -16.03 -1.25
C VAL A 765 12.62 -16.97 -0.49
N LEU A 766 12.26 -18.25 -0.43
CA LEU A 766 12.94 -19.26 0.37
C LEU A 766 13.26 -20.49 -0.48
N ILE A 767 14.39 -21.12 -0.18
CA ILE A 767 14.60 -22.54 -0.47
C ILE A 767 14.26 -23.27 0.82
N ALA A 768 13.28 -24.17 0.78
CA ALA A 768 12.83 -24.90 1.97
C ALA A 768 12.69 -26.39 1.67
N GLU A 769 12.88 -27.23 2.68
CA GLU A 769 12.29 -28.57 2.65
C GLU A 769 10.78 -28.41 2.87
N ALA A 770 9.97 -28.98 1.97
CA ALA A 770 8.57 -29.20 2.27
C ALA A 770 8.43 -30.46 3.14
N ARG A 771 7.59 -30.39 4.18
CA ARG A 771 7.24 -31.48 5.08
C ARG A 771 5.75 -31.42 5.42
N GLY A 772 5.20 -32.49 5.97
CA GLY A 772 3.91 -32.41 6.67
C GLY A 772 4.03 -31.63 7.98
N GLN A 773 2.89 -31.34 8.60
CA GLN A 773 2.74 -30.68 9.92
C GLN A 773 3.81 -31.15 10.93
N GLN A 774 4.43 -30.21 11.66
CA GLN A 774 5.52 -30.48 12.62
C GLN A 774 5.19 -30.08 14.08
N ASP A 775 4.13 -29.31 14.30
CA ASP A 775 3.62 -28.86 15.60
C ASP A 775 2.09 -29.05 15.55
N GLU A 776 1.51 -29.77 16.51
CA GLU A 776 0.10 -30.18 16.50
C GLU A 776 -0.88 -29.00 16.59
N TYR A 777 -0.40 -27.83 17.04
CA TYR A 777 -1.19 -26.61 17.18
C TYR A 777 -1.18 -25.73 15.91
N GLU A 778 -0.40 -26.08 14.89
CA GLU A 778 -0.44 -25.40 13.59
C GLU A 778 -1.61 -25.93 12.74
N THR A 779 -2.39 -25.02 12.14
CA THR A 779 -3.62 -25.38 11.40
C THR A 779 -3.41 -25.76 9.94
N ASN A 780 -2.18 -25.66 9.42
CA ASN A 780 -1.84 -26.02 8.04
C ASN A 780 -1.20 -27.42 8.01
N PRO A 781 -1.60 -28.32 7.09
CA PRO A 781 -1.03 -29.67 6.99
C PRO A 781 0.42 -29.70 6.46
N LEU A 782 0.95 -28.58 5.95
CA LEU A 782 2.31 -28.43 5.45
C LEU A 782 3.18 -27.65 6.44
N ALA A 783 4.49 -27.90 6.39
CA ALA A 783 5.51 -27.13 7.09
C ALA A 783 6.73 -26.91 6.17
N LEU A 784 7.39 -25.75 6.30
CA LEU A 784 8.53 -25.35 5.51
C LEU A 784 9.78 -25.20 6.39
N ILE A 785 10.78 -26.08 6.20
CA ILE A 785 12.07 -25.99 6.90
C ILE A 785 13.03 -25.18 6.04
N ALA A 786 13.32 -23.94 6.43
CA ALA A 786 14.12 -23.04 5.60
C ALA A 786 15.60 -23.49 5.53
N LEU A 787 16.12 -23.60 4.30
CA LEU A 787 17.53 -23.84 3.95
C LEU A 787 18.18 -22.61 3.31
N ALA A 788 17.41 -21.68 2.76
CA ALA A 788 17.86 -20.34 2.42
C ALA A 788 16.71 -19.33 2.55
N LEU A 789 17.04 -18.10 2.93
CA LEU A 789 16.10 -16.98 3.01
C LEU A 789 16.68 -15.77 2.26
N GLY A 790 15.97 -15.36 1.21
CA GLY A 790 16.13 -14.06 0.56
C GLY A 790 14.94 -13.15 0.85
N ARG A 791 15.19 -11.89 1.16
CA ARG A 791 14.15 -10.85 1.14
C ARG A 791 13.91 -10.42 -0.29
N LEU A 792 12.64 -10.33 -0.69
CA LEU A 792 12.26 -9.76 -1.98
C LEU A 792 12.14 -8.25 -1.82
N ILE A 793 13.04 -7.51 -2.48
CA ILE A 793 13.01 -6.05 -2.50
C ILE A 793 12.66 -5.61 -3.92
N ASN A 794 11.46 -5.07 -4.09
CA ASN A 794 11.04 -4.40 -5.33
C ASN A 794 11.99 -3.21 -5.58
N MET A 795 12.76 -3.26 -6.66
CA MET A 795 13.66 -2.17 -7.02
C MET A 795 13.02 -1.32 -8.10
N PRO A 796 12.91 0.02 -7.92
CA PRO A 796 12.38 0.90 -8.93
C PRO A 796 13.37 1.13 -10.11
N GLY A 797 13.86 0.07 -10.76
CA GLY A 797 14.55 0.17 -12.05
C GLY A 797 15.71 -0.80 -12.29
N ARG A 798 15.41 -2.08 -12.55
CA ARG A 798 16.20 -2.84 -13.54
C ARG A 798 15.42 -2.91 -14.85
N ARG A 799 16.12 -2.67 -15.96
CA ARG A 799 15.65 -2.80 -17.35
C ARG A 799 16.22 -4.09 -17.95
#